data_AF-G0UZD8-F1
#
_entry.id   AF-G0UZD8-F1
#
_cell.length_a   1.000
_cell.length_b   1.000
_cell.length_c   1.000
_cell.angle_alpha   90.00
_cell.angle_beta   90.00
_cell.angle_gamma   90.00
#
_symmetry.space_group_name_H-M   'P 1'
#
loop_
_entity.id
_entity.type
_entity.pdbx_description
1 polymer ?
#
loop_
_entity_poly.entity_id
_entity_poly.type
_entity_poly.pdbx_seq_one_letter_code
_entity_poly.pdbx_strand_id
1 'polypeptide(L)'
;MLRRFALTSNVVLWLRFDRDPASDAVRYRPLPESMQPKRLEDDFTPFPLPKFDDDLGYGPVRLQNIPDIEVAKERSQRDKFTLSRVMLHDTVMGEGTAAEATEGCSDSAAVSVTETMEKEDHPTSSYATGSPLQTISPGEEDDDVMAGYAVSKDFPLIDRLYCTRSIDDLIYQFEHRPHNESRSAALADMASSLPLRSDAELLRMLESISSPFPPDGRGLNFLTVKVRKYGRPYYVSNMLLTAYVNLINAATVVLVHEQPWRLSDNPALFIQLLHFMALIKIFEPNKWFTFSDNAPSNRADYKHPTGINNSTAFWGTGEELFDFMVRLVQPGGDGAVSSVLELCSDDQLVDLLSGFCAVLPDGKATGDVFNAITRAFLQRLRGKALEPCTPKAFSTIERMYFVTVLCDAGIDELLQLLLADSSCPRGPDFFAAVARTKEAAIQQKALALLQESLDVASAKREEVAILALLESGYELLLSVRDKVAAYAFAVNNMFDYHILNSFQHCSTVAERLRDEQTSIASNIPETLRDVQAQLRTSNERRALGKTATAAQVEGNSHHTVVSARCSIRTMLSQLEYLNSVDNVFILHSSLLRTATNQLVAAVRRLSSGKDSLIVTMSCLRSISVKSVTSHDAKERTACATALDIIAYELEKGRAVLLPLSEEILLHDAGTYCDEDLMLWTVAAFFARELPLVKVHTLIHSGCTARNPYRFLKGGHNLLVSSFSLHDKEAPLLSSLYSKELKLVTHNVRLMKQVCDRKCTLNWYNPVRARFVYRRDKALFDKYHVTARNLAPGFSRGALGHDWRGLGVYTPDHSQIPYRPVPSWMLGRSEVKLGH
;
A
#
# COMPACT_ATOMS: atom_id res chain seq x y z
N MET A 1 66.39 96.52 -18.89
CA MET A 1 67.45 96.27 -17.91
C MET A 1 67.32 94.83 -17.42
N LEU A 2 68.47 94.16 -17.29
CA LEU A 2 68.67 92.72 -17.18
C LEU A 2 68.05 92.03 -15.93
N ARG A 3 67.54 90.81 -16.15
CA ARG A 3 67.77 89.55 -15.39
C ARG A 3 67.34 89.40 -13.89
N ARG A 4 66.57 88.32 -13.67
CA ARG A 4 66.83 87.12 -12.80
C ARG A 4 66.61 87.11 -11.27
N PHE A 5 66.09 85.93 -10.85
CA PHE A 5 66.26 85.15 -9.60
C PHE A 5 65.67 85.75 -8.30
N ALA A 6 65.19 85.03 -7.29
CA ALA A 6 64.82 83.63 -6.96
C ALA A 6 64.19 83.70 -5.53
N LEU A 7 63.81 82.56 -4.93
CA LEU A 7 63.40 82.28 -3.51
C LEU A 7 61.93 81.83 -3.42
N THR A 8 61.62 80.52 -3.37
CA THR A 8 61.60 79.60 -2.20
C THR A 8 60.64 80.01 -1.06
N SER A 9 59.68 79.11 -0.84
CA SER A 9 59.15 78.60 0.46
C SER A 9 58.78 79.60 1.56
N ASN A 10 57.52 79.49 2.01
CA ASN A 10 56.90 80.05 3.22
C ASN A 10 56.14 81.38 3.03
N VAL A 11 54.91 81.28 2.51
CA VAL A 11 53.86 82.24 2.86
C VAL A 11 53.00 81.60 3.96
N VAL A 12 53.30 81.94 5.21
CA VAL A 12 52.44 81.64 6.35
C VAL A 12 51.25 82.59 6.28
N LEU A 13 50.03 82.07 6.14
CA LEU A 13 48.80 82.84 6.30
C LEU A 13 48.59 83.10 7.80
N TRP A 14 48.93 84.29 8.26
CA TRP A 14 48.63 84.75 9.62
C TRP A 14 47.13 85.04 9.73
N LEU A 15 46.35 84.11 10.31
CA LEU A 15 45.02 84.42 10.81
C LEU A 15 45.17 85.46 11.94
N ARG A 16 44.35 86.52 11.95
CA ARG A 16 44.59 87.77 12.72
C ARG A 16 44.86 87.63 14.23
N PHE A 17 44.65 86.47 14.83
CA PHE A 17 45.01 86.17 16.22
C PHE A 17 45.44 84.71 16.35
N ASP A 18 46.70 84.46 16.69
CA ASP A 18 47.17 83.13 17.11
C ASP A 18 46.46 82.72 18.40
N ARG A 19 45.56 81.74 18.29
CA ARG A 19 44.99 80.99 19.42
C ARG A 19 44.96 79.50 19.09
N ASP A 20 46.11 78.85 19.17
CA ASP A 20 46.18 77.46 19.64
C ASP A 20 46.49 77.51 21.13
N PRO A 21 45.47 77.25 21.98
CA PRO A 21 45.00 75.88 22.19
C PRO A 21 43.46 75.75 22.19
N ALA A 22 42.74 76.52 21.37
CA ALA A 22 41.27 76.55 21.36
C ALA A 22 40.62 76.07 20.05
N SER A 23 41.37 75.83 18.98
CA SER A 23 40.85 75.24 17.74
C SER A 23 40.43 73.77 17.92
N ASP A 24 41.10 73.03 18.82
CA ASP A 24 40.75 71.67 19.24
C ASP A 24 39.64 71.59 20.32
N ALA A 25 39.29 72.71 20.96
CA ALA A 25 38.29 72.77 22.03
C ALA A 25 36.84 72.92 21.49
N VAL A 26 36.67 73.50 20.30
CA VAL A 26 35.36 73.67 19.67
C VAL A 26 35.04 72.44 18.81
N ARG A 27 34.27 71.51 19.36
CA ARG A 27 33.72 70.36 18.61
C ARG A 27 32.22 70.54 18.42
N TYR A 28 31.73 70.26 17.21
CA TYR A 28 30.31 70.18 16.95
C TYR A 28 29.76 68.85 17.48
N ARG A 29 28.54 68.86 18.02
CA ARG A 29 27.85 67.61 18.36
C ARG A 29 27.64 66.80 17.08
N PRO A 30 27.77 65.47 17.11
CA PRO A 30 27.52 64.63 15.93
C PRO A 30 26.06 64.82 15.51
N LEU A 31 25.87 65.47 14.36
CA LEU A 31 24.54 65.68 13.79
C LEU A 31 24.05 64.36 13.19
N PRO A 32 22.78 63.96 13.41
CA PRO A 32 22.18 62.83 12.71
C PRO A 32 22.25 63.03 11.19
N GLU A 33 22.28 61.95 10.41
CA GLU A 33 22.32 62.03 8.94
C GLU A 33 21.17 62.84 8.33
N SER A 34 20.06 63.00 9.05
CA SER A 34 18.92 63.84 8.64
C SER A 34 19.21 65.36 8.70
N MET A 35 20.19 65.78 9.51
CA MET A 35 20.56 67.20 9.70
C MET A 35 21.88 67.57 9.02
N GLN A 36 22.65 66.58 8.55
CA GLN A 36 23.85 66.81 7.76
C GLN A 36 23.47 67.18 6.31
N PRO A 37 24.20 68.11 5.66
CA PRO A 37 23.97 68.42 4.27
C PRO A 37 24.17 67.17 3.41
N LYS A 38 23.23 66.87 2.52
CA LYS A 38 23.36 65.76 1.58
C LYS A 38 24.25 66.19 0.41
N ARG A 39 25.16 65.31 -0.02
CA ARG A 39 25.90 65.51 -1.26
C ARG A 39 24.90 65.49 -2.41
N LEU A 40 24.99 66.50 -3.28
CA LEU A 40 24.17 66.61 -4.48
C LEU A 40 25.02 66.20 -5.68
N GLU A 41 24.42 65.48 -6.63
CA GLU A 41 25.05 65.15 -7.91
C GLU A 41 25.36 66.41 -8.72
N ASP A 42 26.27 66.28 -9.69
CA ASP A 42 26.79 67.38 -10.49
C ASP A 42 25.69 68.09 -11.28
N ASP A 43 24.79 67.31 -11.89
CA ASP A 43 23.71 67.83 -12.75
C ASP A 43 22.36 67.94 -11.99
N PHE A 44 22.41 68.02 -10.65
CA PHE A 44 21.22 68.14 -9.82
C PHE A 44 20.54 69.50 -9.96
N THR A 45 19.25 69.48 -10.27
CA THR A 45 18.35 70.64 -10.21
C THR A 45 17.23 70.44 -9.19
N PRO A 46 16.90 71.45 -8.35
CA PRO A 46 15.80 71.34 -7.39
C PRO A 46 14.43 71.41 -8.09
N PHE A 47 13.43 70.76 -7.49
CA PHE A 47 12.03 70.89 -7.94
C PHE A 47 11.58 72.37 -7.88
N PRO A 48 10.90 72.91 -8.91
CA PRO A 48 10.23 72.23 -10.02
C PRO A 48 11.03 72.13 -11.32
N LEU A 49 12.34 72.36 -11.31
CA LEU A 49 13.14 72.27 -12.52
C LEU A 49 13.22 70.82 -13.02
N PRO A 50 13.17 70.60 -14.34
CA PRO A 50 13.36 69.26 -14.89
C PRO A 50 14.81 68.80 -14.67
N LYS A 51 15.00 67.48 -14.69
CA LYS A 51 16.31 66.85 -14.58
C LYS A 51 17.15 67.14 -15.83
N PHE A 52 18.47 67.07 -15.67
CA PHE A 52 19.39 67.10 -16.79
C PHE A 52 19.29 65.83 -17.63
N ASP A 53 19.38 65.99 -18.94
CA ASP A 53 19.45 64.93 -19.95
C ASP A 53 20.28 65.42 -21.15
N ASP A 54 20.91 64.52 -21.89
CA ASP A 54 21.82 64.89 -22.98
C ASP A 54 21.10 65.54 -24.18
N ASP A 55 19.84 65.17 -24.43
CA ASP A 55 19.06 65.67 -25.58
C ASP A 55 18.58 67.12 -25.41
N LEU A 56 18.20 67.49 -24.18
CA LEU A 56 17.57 68.79 -23.87
C LEU A 56 18.36 69.61 -22.85
N GLY A 57 19.51 69.12 -22.38
CA GLY A 57 20.26 69.70 -21.28
C GLY A 57 19.40 69.76 -20.02
N TYR A 58 19.18 70.96 -19.48
CA TYR A 58 18.34 71.19 -18.31
C TYR A 58 16.83 71.24 -18.61
N GLY A 59 16.37 70.49 -19.63
CA GLY A 59 14.97 70.33 -20.02
C GLY A 59 14.25 71.62 -20.47
N PRO A 60 12.96 71.52 -20.86
CA PRO A 60 12.19 72.67 -21.31
C PRO A 60 11.75 73.55 -20.13
N VAL A 61 12.41 74.70 -19.97
CA VAL A 61 12.03 75.72 -18.98
C VAL A 61 11.45 76.97 -19.65
N ARG A 62 10.35 77.50 -19.09
CA ARG A 62 9.71 78.73 -19.59
C ARG A 62 10.41 80.01 -19.13
N LEU A 63 11.32 79.91 -18.17
CA LEU A 63 12.02 81.02 -17.53
C LEU A 63 13.48 81.09 -18.06
N GLN A 64 14.03 82.29 -18.15
CA GLN A 64 15.45 82.54 -18.49
C GLN A 64 16.22 83.03 -17.26
N ASN A 65 17.54 82.85 -17.25
CA ASN A 65 18.46 83.23 -16.16
C ASN A 65 18.14 82.58 -14.80
N ILE A 66 17.84 81.28 -14.82
CA ILE A 66 17.55 80.51 -13.60
C ILE A 66 18.88 80.26 -12.85
N PRO A 67 19.07 80.82 -11.64
CA PRO A 67 20.35 80.73 -10.94
C PRO A 67 20.71 79.29 -10.58
N ASP A 68 19.72 78.44 -10.26
CA ASP A 68 19.95 77.03 -9.92
C ASP A 68 20.53 76.22 -11.08
N ILE A 69 20.21 76.57 -12.33
CA ILE A 69 20.80 75.94 -13.53
C ILE A 69 22.25 76.37 -13.68
N GLU A 70 22.58 77.64 -13.41
CA GLU A 70 23.97 78.11 -13.45
C GLU A 70 24.80 77.52 -12.30
N VAL A 71 24.21 77.33 -11.12
CA VAL A 71 24.86 76.64 -9.99
C VAL A 71 25.13 75.17 -10.30
N ALA A 72 24.21 74.48 -10.99
CA ALA A 72 24.44 73.11 -11.46
C ALA A 72 25.56 73.05 -12.52
N LYS A 73 25.58 73.98 -13.47
CA LYS A 73 26.70 74.11 -14.44
C LYS A 73 28.04 74.39 -13.77
N GLU A 74 28.08 75.30 -12.79
CA GLU A 74 29.28 75.57 -12.01
C GLU A 74 29.75 74.34 -11.24
N ARG A 75 28.83 73.55 -10.67
CA ARG A 75 29.15 72.30 -9.97
C ARG A 75 29.74 71.28 -10.93
N SER A 76 29.07 71.01 -12.05
CA SER A 76 29.55 70.13 -13.12
C SER A 76 30.92 70.57 -13.66
N GLN A 77 31.18 71.88 -13.79
CA GLN A 77 32.49 72.41 -14.20
C GLN A 77 33.56 72.26 -13.12
N ARG A 78 33.23 72.54 -11.85
CA ARG A 78 34.16 72.36 -10.73
C ARG A 78 34.53 70.89 -10.55
N ASP A 79 33.58 69.97 -10.63
CA ASP A 79 33.86 68.54 -10.47
C ASP A 79 34.60 67.98 -11.68
N LYS A 80 34.32 68.43 -12.92
CA LYS A 80 35.17 68.14 -14.09
C LYS A 80 36.61 68.67 -13.93
N PHE A 81 36.77 69.88 -13.38
CA PHE A 81 38.10 70.42 -13.08
C PHE A 81 38.79 69.65 -11.95
N THR A 82 38.05 69.21 -10.94
CA THR A 82 38.57 68.44 -9.80
C THR A 82 38.98 67.03 -10.25
N LEU A 83 38.16 66.36 -11.07
CA LEU A 83 38.48 65.10 -11.74
C LEU A 83 39.68 65.25 -12.67
N SER A 84 39.76 66.34 -13.45
CA SER A 84 40.95 66.62 -14.28
C SER A 84 42.19 66.85 -13.43
N ARG A 85 42.06 67.48 -12.26
CA ARG A 85 43.17 67.70 -11.33
C ARG A 85 43.61 66.42 -10.62
N VAL A 86 42.66 65.52 -10.31
CA VAL A 86 42.93 64.19 -9.78
C VAL A 86 43.57 63.32 -10.86
N MET A 87 43.07 63.34 -12.10
CA MET A 87 43.71 62.65 -13.22
C MET A 87 45.09 63.21 -13.57
N LEU A 88 45.30 64.52 -13.45
CA LEU A 88 46.62 65.17 -13.56
C LEU A 88 47.55 64.76 -12.40
N HIS A 89 47.03 64.64 -11.18
CA HIS A 89 47.79 64.16 -10.03
C HIS A 89 48.13 62.66 -10.19
N ASP A 90 47.22 61.85 -10.72
CA ASP A 90 47.41 60.43 -11.02
C ASP A 90 48.33 60.22 -12.23
N THR A 91 48.36 61.12 -13.22
CA THR A 91 49.36 61.10 -14.31
C THR A 91 50.73 61.58 -13.83
N VAL A 92 50.82 62.56 -12.93
CA VAL A 92 52.09 62.98 -12.31
C VAL A 92 52.65 61.89 -11.37
N MET A 93 51.79 61.11 -10.71
CA MET A 93 52.20 59.93 -9.93
C MET A 93 52.40 58.67 -10.82
N GLY A 94 51.82 58.64 -12.03
CA GLY A 94 51.95 57.57 -13.02
C GLY A 94 53.15 57.71 -13.99
N GLU A 95 53.69 58.92 -14.18
CA GLU A 95 54.90 59.19 -14.97
C GLU A 95 56.21 58.80 -14.26
N GLY A 96 56.12 58.21 -13.05
CA GLY A 96 57.23 57.49 -12.39
C GLY A 96 57.47 56.07 -12.90
N THR A 97 56.60 55.54 -13.78
CA THR A 97 56.74 54.22 -14.40
C THR A 97 56.13 54.24 -15.81
N ALA A 98 56.88 54.72 -16.80
CA ALA A 98 56.47 54.67 -18.21
C ALA A 98 57.45 53.79 -19.01
N ALA A 99 56.95 52.65 -19.51
CA ALA A 99 57.08 52.21 -20.90
C ALA A 99 56.71 50.72 -21.04
N GLU A 100 55.47 50.44 -21.42
CA GLU A 100 55.16 49.63 -22.61
C GLU A 100 53.66 49.75 -22.90
N ALA A 101 53.35 50.21 -24.12
CA ALA A 101 52.04 50.59 -24.58
C ALA A 101 51.55 49.60 -25.65
N THR A 102 50.28 49.19 -25.48
CA THR A 102 49.20 49.15 -26.48
C THR A 102 49.31 48.30 -27.76
N GLU A 103 48.42 47.31 -27.84
CA GLU A 103 47.38 47.12 -28.87
C GLU A 103 46.11 46.71 -28.10
N GLY A 104 44.84 47.02 -28.41
CA GLY A 104 44.14 47.61 -29.54
C GLY A 104 42.64 47.28 -29.32
N CYS A 105 41.77 48.24 -29.57
CA CYS A 105 40.35 48.32 -29.20
C CYS A 105 39.41 47.33 -29.94
N SER A 106 38.35 46.83 -29.28
CA SER A 106 36.96 46.85 -29.81
C SER A 106 35.92 46.30 -28.81
N ASP A 107 34.77 46.98 -28.79
CA ASP A 107 33.53 46.68 -28.07
C ASP A 107 32.94 45.30 -28.40
N SER A 108 32.26 44.68 -27.43
CA SER A 108 30.81 44.39 -27.52
C SER A 108 30.34 43.37 -26.47
N ALA A 109 29.08 43.55 -26.07
CA ALA A 109 28.33 42.76 -25.12
C ALA A 109 28.25 41.26 -25.45
N ALA A 110 28.30 40.40 -24.43
CA ALA A 110 27.52 39.17 -24.36
C ALA A 110 27.55 38.56 -22.96
N VAL A 111 26.36 38.19 -22.49
CA VAL A 111 26.09 37.24 -21.40
C VAL A 111 26.76 35.89 -21.70
N SER A 112 27.48 35.30 -20.75
CA SER A 112 27.46 33.85 -20.53
C SER A 112 28.12 33.45 -19.21
N VAL A 113 27.43 32.53 -18.55
CA VAL A 113 27.79 31.77 -17.35
C VAL A 113 28.93 30.81 -17.69
N THR A 114 29.93 30.67 -16.81
CA THR A 114 30.36 29.36 -16.29
C THR A 114 31.39 29.49 -15.17
N GLU A 115 31.10 28.70 -14.14
CA GLU A 115 31.90 28.24 -13.02
C GLU A 115 33.43 28.23 -13.21
N THR A 116 34.17 28.65 -12.19
CA THR A 116 35.00 27.72 -11.41
C THR A 116 35.71 28.41 -10.23
N MET A 117 35.64 27.74 -9.08
CA MET A 117 36.62 27.72 -7.99
C MET A 117 36.76 28.98 -7.12
N GLU A 118 35.81 29.15 -6.21
CA GLU A 118 36.09 29.82 -4.94
C GLU A 118 37.00 28.90 -4.10
N LYS A 119 38.30 29.23 -4.11
CA LYS A 119 39.23 28.86 -3.07
C LYS A 119 38.77 29.50 -1.77
N GLU A 120 38.73 28.67 -0.74
CA GLU A 120 38.57 29.01 0.67
C GLU A 120 39.43 30.23 1.05
N ASP A 121 38.78 31.37 1.31
CA ASP A 121 39.33 32.41 2.18
C ASP A 121 38.43 32.49 3.40
N HIS A 122 38.93 31.92 4.49
CA HIS A 122 38.37 31.97 5.83
C HIS A 122 38.00 33.41 6.22
N PRO A 123 36.72 33.73 6.49
CA PRO A 123 36.45 34.85 7.36
C PRO A 123 36.82 34.38 8.77
N THR A 124 37.88 34.97 9.33
CA THR A 124 38.17 34.93 10.76
C THR A 124 36.94 35.43 11.52
N SER A 125 36.05 34.50 11.81
CA SER A 125 34.99 34.63 12.79
C SER A 125 35.67 34.90 14.11
N SER A 126 35.50 36.12 14.62
CA SER A 126 35.72 36.37 16.04
C SER A 126 34.80 35.43 16.81
N TYR A 127 35.37 34.33 17.30
CA TYR A 127 34.72 33.41 18.22
C TYR A 127 34.29 34.22 19.45
N ALA A 128 33.01 34.58 19.50
CA ALA A 128 32.35 34.81 20.76
C ALA A 128 32.48 33.49 21.54
N THR A 129 33.37 33.46 22.52
CA THR A 129 33.44 32.41 23.53
C THR A 129 32.10 32.38 24.27
N GLY A 130 31.14 31.63 23.72
CA GLY A 130 29.86 31.36 24.34
C GLY A 130 30.09 30.58 25.61
N SER A 131 30.18 31.28 26.73
CA SER A 131 30.20 30.64 28.05
C SER A 131 28.80 30.07 28.29
N PRO A 132 28.65 28.77 28.59
CA PRO A 132 27.34 28.19 28.83
C PRO A 132 26.69 28.87 30.04
N LEU A 133 25.47 29.40 29.85
CA LEU A 133 24.72 30.11 30.90
C LEU A 133 24.32 29.20 32.08
N GLN A 134 24.34 27.89 31.87
CA GLN A 134 24.00 26.87 32.88
C GLN A 134 24.90 25.64 32.69
N THR A 135 25.21 24.96 33.79
CA THR A 135 25.91 23.67 33.75
C THR A 135 24.98 22.60 33.17
N ILE A 136 25.37 22.01 32.04
CA ILE A 136 24.65 20.88 31.45
C ILE A 136 24.80 19.69 32.40
N SER A 137 23.68 19.11 32.85
CA SER A 137 23.70 17.87 33.64
C SER A 137 24.11 16.72 32.72
N PRO A 138 25.14 15.92 33.07
CA PRO A 138 25.54 14.79 32.24
C PRO A 138 24.43 13.72 32.24
N GLY A 139 24.09 13.20 31.05
CA GLY A 139 23.27 11.99 30.92
C GLY A 139 24.06 10.75 31.32
N GLU A 140 23.38 9.72 31.84
CA GLU A 140 24.04 8.53 32.42
C GLU A 140 24.50 7.51 31.36
N GLU A 141 24.02 7.60 30.11
CA GLU A 141 24.36 6.70 28.99
C GLU A 141 24.42 7.47 27.65
N ASP A 142 25.30 7.10 26.71
CA ASP A 142 25.33 7.67 25.33
C ASP A 142 23.98 7.47 24.59
N ASP A 143 23.22 6.45 25.01
CA ASP A 143 21.87 6.11 24.50
C ASP A 143 20.77 7.09 24.95
N ASP A 144 21.03 7.96 25.93
CA ASP A 144 20.06 8.94 26.46
C ASP A 144 20.08 10.29 25.72
N VAL A 145 21.00 10.47 24.76
CA VAL A 145 21.13 11.70 23.96
C VAL A 145 20.04 11.78 22.89
N MET A 146 19.36 12.93 22.78
CA MET A 146 18.35 13.20 21.73
C MET A 146 19.00 13.52 20.37
N ALA A 147 19.85 12.61 19.87
CA ALA A 147 20.52 12.74 18.58
C ALA A 147 19.55 12.47 17.40
N GLY A 148 19.98 12.81 16.18
CA GLY A 148 19.26 12.52 14.93
C GLY A 148 18.31 13.63 14.45
N TYR A 149 18.30 14.79 15.10
CA TYR A 149 17.52 15.96 14.68
C TYR A 149 18.39 17.22 14.67
N ALA A 150 18.06 18.14 13.76
CA ALA A 150 18.71 19.44 13.64
C ALA A 150 17.66 20.56 13.56
N VAL A 151 17.90 21.67 14.24
CA VAL A 151 17.06 22.87 14.11
C VAL A 151 17.35 23.58 12.79
N SER A 152 16.41 24.40 12.34
CA SER A 152 16.58 25.23 11.15
C SER A 152 17.84 26.09 11.23
N LYS A 153 18.48 26.31 10.08
CA LYS A 153 19.62 27.23 9.93
C LYS A 153 19.25 28.66 10.33
N ASP A 154 17.97 29.02 10.18
CA ASP A 154 17.45 30.35 10.48
C ASP A 154 17.03 30.52 11.96
N PHE A 155 17.43 29.62 12.85
CA PHE A 155 17.26 29.82 14.29
C PHE A 155 18.03 31.09 14.70
N PRO A 156 17.40 32.09 15.35
CA PRO A 156 16.20 31.99 16.21
C PRO A 156 14.83 32.31 15.58
N LEU A 157 14.76 32.66 14.29
CA LEU A 157 13.51 33.09 13.65
C LEU A 157 12.55 31.93 13.33
N ILE A 158 13.11 30.77 12.99
CA ILE A 158 12.37 29.56 12.65
C ILE A 158 12.90 28.42 13.52
N ASP A 159 12.03 27.87 14.36
CA ASP A 159 12.35 26.77 15.28
C ASP A 159 11.99 25.40 14.71
N ARG A 160 11.93 25.27 13.38
CA ARG A 160 11.61 24.02 12.69
C ARG A 160 12.68 22.97 12.99
N LEU A 161 12.23 21.77 13.37
CA LEU A 161 13.09 20.61 13.57
C LEU A 161 13.08 19.72 12.31
N TYR A 162 14.27 19.36 11.83
CA TYR A 162 14.49 18.46 10.70
C TYR A 162 15.09 17.14 11.19
N CYS A 163 14.59 16.02 10.67
CA CYS A 163 15.12 14.69 10.95
C CYS A 163 16.34 14.41 10.07
N THR A 164 17.43 13.95 10.67
CA THR A 164 18.70 13.57 10.01
C THR A 164 19.02 12.08 10.18
N ARG A 165 18.04 11.29 10.65
CA ARG A 165 18.18 9.85 10.88
C ARG A 165 18.30 9.07 9.57
N SER A 166 19.11 8.01 9.59
CA SER A 166 19.28 7.11 8.45
C SER A 166 17.96 6.41 8.10
N ILE A 167 17.80 5.94 6.86
CA ILE A 167 16.57 5.20 6.49
C ILE A 167 16.47 3.88 7.27
N ASP A 168 17.61 3.23 7.51
CA ASP A 168 17.70 1.94 8.17
C ASP A 168 17.24 2.05 9.63
N ASP A 169 17.59 3.14 10.33
CA ASP A 169 17.09 3.40 11.69
C ASP A 169 15.57 3.64 11.72
N LEU A 170 15.02 4.30 10.69
CA LEU A 170 13.59 4.56 10.60
C LEU A 170 12.79 3.30 10.27
N ILE A 171 13.30 2.46 9.35
CA ILE A 171 12.73 1.14 9.04
C ILE A 171 12.78 0.26 10.29
N TYR A 172 13.93 0.20 10.96
CA TYR A 172 14.09 -0.55 12.20
C TYR A 172 13.08 -0.13 13.25
N GLN A 173 12.89 1.18 13.47
CA GLN A 173 11.85 1.69 14.37
C GLN A 173 10.44 1.26 13.94
N PHE A 174 10.12 1.37 12.65
CA PHE A 174 8.79 1.06 12.12
C PHE A 174 8.41 -0.43 12.33
N GLU A 175 9.38 -1.32 12.15
CA GLU A 175 9.22 -2.77 12.28
C GLU A 175 9.23 -3.23 13.74
N HIS A 176 10.20 -2.78 14.54
CA HIS A 176 10.45 -3.27 15.90
C HIS A 176 9.58 -2.59 16.97
N ARG A 177 9.08 -1.38 16.70
CA ARG A 177 8.10 -0.69 17.56
C ARG A 177 6.75 -0.59 16.84
N PRO A 178 5.93 -1.65 16.84
CA PRO A 178 4.64 -1.67 16.12
C PRO A 178 3.52 -0.88 16.81
N HIS A 179 3.85 0.03 17.73
CA HIS A 179 2.88 0.93 18.34
C HIS A 179 2.46 2.00 17.32
N ASN A 180 1.22 2.51 17.44
CA ASN A 180 0.70 3.47 16.47
C ASN A 180 1.53 4.75 16.45
N GLU A 181 1.92 5.24 17.63
CA GLU A 181 2.68 6.47 17.82
C GLU A 181 4.08 6.38 17.20
N SER A 182 4.82 5.29 17.46
CA SER A 182 6.15 5.08 16.90
C SER A 182 6.15 4.89 15.39
N ARG A 183 5.14 4.21 14.83
CA ARG A 183 4.96 4.08 13.38
C ARG A 183 4.58 5.41 12.73
N SER A 184 3.65 6.16 13.33
CA SER A 184 3.29 7.49 12.84
C SER A 184 4.49 8.46 12.86
N ALA A 185 5.32 8.42 13.90
CA ALA A 185 6.53 9.22 13.99
C ALA A 185 7.58 8.81 12.94
N ALA A 186 7.82 7.51 12.76
CA ALA A 186 8.72 7.01 11.73
C ALA A 186 8.27 7.42 10.31
N LEU A 187 6.97 7.30 10.02
CA LEU A 187 6.40 7.75 8.74
C LEU A 187 6.53 9.26 8.53
N ALA A 188 6.36 10.07 9.58
CA ALA A 188 6.55 11.51 9.51
C ALA A 188 8.02 11.91 9.28
N ASP A 189 8.94 11.21 9.93
CA ASP A 189 10.39 11.39 9.74
C ASP A 189 10.81 10.96 8.33
N MET A 190 10.31 9.82 7.84
CA MET A 190 10.51 9.34 6.46
C MET A 190 9.98 10.37 5.46
N ALA A 191 8.75 10.86 5.63
CA ALA A 191 8.15 11.87 4.77
C ALA A 191 8.95 13.18 4.74
N SER A 192 9.47 13.62 5.88
CA SER A 192 10.25 14.86 5.99
C SER A 192 11.64 14.75 5.38
N SER A 193 12.20 13.54 5.31
CA SER A 193 13.55 13.28 4.80
C SER A 193 13.57 12.79 3.35
N LEU A 194 12.41 12.55 2.73
CA LEU A 194 12.27 12.14 1.32
C LEU A 194 13.16 12.92 0.32
N PRO A 195 13.25 14.27 0.38
CA PRO A 195 14.03 15.02 -0.63
C PRO A 195 15.52 14.68 -0.63
N LEU A 196 16.03 14.20 0.51
CA LEU A 196 17.46 13.93 0.74
C LEU A 196 17.85 12.48 0.44
N ARG A 197 16.88 11.59 0.16
CA ARG A 197 17.11 10.15 0.04
C ARG A 197 17.36 9.71 -1.40
N SER A 198 18.28 8.77 -1.55
CA SER A 198 18.57 8.09 -2.82
C SER A 198 17.44 7.15 -3.23
N ASP A 199 17.37 6.78 -4.52
CA ASP A 199 16.32 5.88 -5.00
C ASP A 199 16.34 4.53 -4.29
N ALA A 200 17.53 3.94 -4.08
CA ALA A 200 17.66 2.66 -3.39
C ALA A 200 17.13 2.70 -1.94
N GLU A 201 17.28 3.83 -1.25
CA GLU A 201 16.68 4.03 0.07
C GLU A 201 15.16 4.17 0.00
N LEU A 202 14.64 4.85 -1.04
CA LEU A 202 13.20 4.97 -1.25
C LEU A 202 12.56 3.61 -1.57
N LEU A 203 13.20 2.75 -2.37
CA LEU A 203 12.71 1.40 -2.63
C LEU A 203 12.59 0.59 -1.33
N ARG A 204 13.66 0.55 -0.51
CA ARG A 204 13.66 -0.14 0.79
C ARG A 204 12.59 0.41 1.73
N MET A 205 12.45 1.74 1.78
CA MET A 205 11.41 2.40 2.56
C MET A 205 10.01 1.94 2.11
N LEU A 206 9.71 2.01 0.81
CA LEU A 206 8.42 1.63 0.25
C LEU A 206 8.11 0.15 0.49
N GLU A 207 9.10 -0.74 0.42
CA GLU A 207 8.96 -2.16 0.74
C GLU A 207 8.56 -2.38 2.20
N SER A 208 9.31 -1.81 3.15
CA SER A 208 9.02 -1.97 4.59
C SER A 208 7.67 -1.38 5.00
N ILE A 209 7.29 -0.21 4.47
CA ILE A 209 5.99 0.41 4.82
C ILE A 209 4.80 -0.28 4.15
N SER A 210 5.03 -1.09 3.11
CA SER A 210 4.01 -1.89 2.41
C SER A 210 3.66 -3.18 3.15
N SER A 211 4.58 -3.68 3.98
CA SER A 211 4.43 -4.94 4.74
C SER A 211 3.12 -5.14 5.51
N PRO A 212 2.45 -4.12 6.13
CA PRO A 212 1.23 -4.36 6.88
C PRO A 212 -0.03 -4.44 6.02
N PHE A 213 0.06 -4.27 4.69
CA PHE A 213 -1.10 -4.20 3.81
C PHE A 213 -1.22 -5.46 2.95
N PRO A 214 -2.33 -6.21 3.04
CA PRO A 214 -2.62 -7.29 2.11
C PRO A 214 -3.31 -6.77 0.83
N PRO A 215 -3.13 -7.43 -0.34
CA PRO A 215 -3.83 -7.07 -1.58
C PRO A 215 -5.36 -7.12 -1.49
N ASP A 216 -5.92 -8.11 -0.78
CA ASP A 216 -7.38 -8.26 -0.47
C ASP A 216 -7.84 -7.30 0.66
N GLY A 217 -6.94 -6.44 1.14
CA GLY A 217 -7.21 -5.47 2.18
C GLY A 217 -8.00 -4.24 1.71
N ARG A 218 -8.39 -3.42 2.69
CA ARG A 218 -9.05 -2.12 2.47
C ARG A 218 -8.07 -0.95 2.35
N GLY A 219 -6.77 -1.21 2.17
CA GLY A 219 -5.73 -0.19 2.21
C GLY A 219 -5.56 0.43 3.60
N LEU A 220 -5.66 1.76 3.71
CA LEU A 220 -5.42 2.54 4.95
C LEU A 220 -6.56 2.44 6.01
N ASN A 221 -7.12 1.25 6.22
CA ASN A 221 -8.22 1.02 7.16
C ASN A 221 -7.76 0.89 8.63
N PHE A 222 -7.49 2.03 9.28
CA PHE A 222 -7.00 2.07 10.68
C PHE A 222 -8.10 2.44 11.70
N LEU A 223 -9.30 1.90 11.51
CA LEU A 223 -10.48 2.21 12.34
C LEU A 223 -10.35 1.63 13.76
N THR A 224 -10.33 2.50 14.77
CA THR A 224 -10.14 2.09 16.18
C THR A 224 -11.31 2.50 17.07
N VAL A 225 -11.89 3.67 16.84
CA VAL A 225 -12.97 4.21 17.68
C VAL A 225 -14.31 4.03 16.99
N LYS A 226 -15.26 3.44 17.71
CA LYS A 226 -16.67 3.32 17.28
C LYS A 226 -17.52 4.34 18.02
N VAL A 227 -18.18 5.22 17.28
CA VAL A 227 -19.07 6.24 17.85
C VAL A 227 -20.53 5.91 17.52
N ARG A 228 -21.37 5.85 18.56
CA ARG A 228 -22.82 5.67 18.47
C ARG A 228 -23.54 6.89 19.05
N LYS A 229 -23.28 8.05 18.45
CA LYS A 229 -23.98 9.30 18.80
C LYS A 229 -25.38 9.36 18.17
N TYR A 230 -25.51 8.83 16.95
CA TYR A 230 -26.75 8.77 16.17
C TYR A 230 -27.21 7.31 16.04
N GLY A 231 -28.27 7.06 15.26
CA GLY A 231 -28.81 5.71 15.05
C GLY A 231 -27.79 4.71 14.50
N ARG A 232 -27.15 5.02 13.36
CA ARG A 232 -26.08 4.18 12.79
C ARG A 232 -24.71 4.59 13.37
N PRO A 233 -23.84 3.62 13.72
CA PRO A 233 -22.48 3.95 14.17
C PRO A 233 -21.63 4.48 13.02
N TYR A 234 -20.67 5.34 13.34
CA TYR A 234 -19.54 5.64 12.47
C TYR A 234 -18.23 5.33 13.19
N TYR A 235 -17.17 5.14 12.41
CA TYR A 235 -15.85 4.78 12.93
C TYR A 235 -14.86 5.91 12.64
N VAL A 236 -13.86 6.04 13.52
CA VAL A 236 -12.79 7.03 13.43
C VAL A 236 -11.44 6.30 13.44
N SER A 237 -10.57 6.69 12.51
CA SER A 237 -9.23 6.16 12.34
C SER A 237 -8.27 6.73 13.39
N ASN A 238 -7.13 6.05 13.58
CA ASN A 238 -6.00 6.60 14.34
C ASN A 238 -5.09 7.49 13.46
N MET A 239 -3.95 7.94 14.01
CA MET A 239 -3.00 8.84 13.35
C MET A 239 -2.22 8.21 12.18
N LEU A 240 -2.27 6.88 12.00
CA LEU A 240 -1.57 6.22 10.89
C LEU A 240 -2.15 6.64 9.54
N LEU A 241 -3.47 6.80 9.44
CA LEU A 241 -4.11 7.26 8.21
C LEU A 241 -3.51 8.59 7.74
N THR A 242 -3.44 9.57 8.64
CA THR A 242 -2.88 10.88 8.32
C THR A 242 -1.37 10.84 8.05
N ALA A 243 -0.64 9.95 8.71
CA ALA A 243 0.80 9.79 8.48
C ALA A 243 1.09 9.26 7.07
N TYR A 244 0.35 8.24 6.60
CA TYR A 244 0.47 7.72 5.24
C TYR A 244 0.02 8.74 4.19
N VAL A 245 -1.06 9.49 4.45
CA VAL A 245 -1.49 10.58 3.54
C VAL A 245 -0.43 11.66 3.41
N ASN A 246 0.19 12.07 4.53
CA ASN A 246 1.27 13.04 4.50
C ASN A 246 2.52 12.51 3.78
N LEU A 247 2.82 11.21 3.90
CA LEU A 247 3.90 10.57 3.16
C LEU A 247 3.66 10.64 1.66
N ILE A 248 2.45 10.29 1.18
CA ILE A 248 2.11 10.39 -0.24
C ILE A 248 2.16 11.84 -0.72
N ASN A 249 1.62 12.78 0.05
CA ASN A 249 1.67 14.20 -0.30
C ASN A 249 3.12 14.71 -0.40
N ALA A 250 4.00 14.29 0.52
CA ALA A 250 5.42 14.62 0.47
C ALA A 250 6.10 13.96 -0.74
N ALA A 251 5.77 12.71 -1.06
CA ALA A 251 6.26 12.04 -2.26
C ALA A 251 5.80 12.75 -3.54
N THR A 252 4.57 13.25 -3.61
CA THR A 252 4.07 14.07 -4.72
C THR A 252 4.91 15.34 -4.85
N VAL A 253 5.15 16.08 -3.76
CA VAL A 253 5.99 17.29 -3.80
C VAL A 253 7.38 16.98 -4.33
N VAL A 254 8.04 15.96 -3.78
CA VAL A 254 9.42 15.62 -4.16
C VAL A 254 9.51 15.09 -5.59
N LEU A 255 8.68 14.11 -5.96
CA LEU A 255 8.84 13.36 -7.22
C LEU A 255 8.09 13.99 -8.41
N VAL A 256 7.26 15.01 -8.19
CA VAL A 256 6.55 15.72 -9.26
C VAL A 256 7.02 17.17 -9.37
N HIS A 257 7.17 17.89 -8.25
CA HIS A 257 7.46 19.32 -8.27
C HIS A 257 8.95 19.64 -8.17
N GLU A 258 9.67 18.98 -7.26
CA GLU A 258 11.08 19.31 -6.98
C GLU A 258 12.07 18.50 -7.83
N GLN A 259 11.80 17.20 -8.01
CA GLN A 259 12.69 16.22 -8.66
C GLN A 259 11.94 15.32 -9.67
N PRO A 260 11.25 15.89 -10.69
CA PRO A 260 10.42 15.13 -11.63
C PRO A 260 11.16 14.09 -12.48
N TRP A 261 12.47 14.27 -12.69
CA TRP A 261 13.27 13.37 -13.52
C TRP A 261 13.48 11.98 -12.89
N ARG A 262 13.42 11.86 -11.55
CA ARG A 262 13.72 10.59 -10.85
C ARG A 262 12.82 9.44 -11.25
N LEU A 263 11.53 9.70 -11.47
CA LEU A 263 10.59 8.67 -11.91
C LEU A 263 10.83 8.25 -13.36
N SER A 264 11.33 9.17 -14.20
CA SER A 264 11.67 8.86 -15.60
C SER A 264 12.97 8.08 -15.71
N ASP A 265 13.97 8.43 -14.90
CA ASP A 265 15.31 7.82 -14.95
C ASP A 265 15.37 6.46 -14.27
N ASN A 266 14.52 6.21 -13.27
CA ASN A 266 14.51 4.98 -12.49
C ASN A 266 13.17 4.24 -12.55
N PRO A 267 13.02 3.25 -13.46
CA PRO A 267 11.78 2.49 -13.60
C PRO A 267 11.46 1.64 -12.37
N ALA A 268 12.45 1.23 -11.58
CA ALA A 268 12.22 0.43 -10.37
C ALA A 268 11.53 1.26 -9.27
N LEU A 269 11.95 2.53 -9.11
CA LEU A 269 11.29 3.47 -8.19
C LEU A 269 9.85 3.76 -8.65
N PHE A 270 9.65 3.96 -9.95
CA PHE A 270 8.34 4.16 -10.55
C PHE A 270 7.38 3.00 -10.23
N ILE A 271 7.81 1.77 -10.51
CA ILE A 271 6.99 0.56 -10.31
C ILE A 271 6.70 0.36 -8.83
N GLN A 272 7.69 0.51 -7.95
CA GLN A 272 7.52 0.33 -6.52
C GLN A 272 6.51 1.33 -5.93
N LEU A 273 6.55 2.59 -6.37
CA LEU A 273 5.60 3.62 -5.95
C LEU A 273 4.19 3.31 -6.46
N LEU A 274 4.07 2.86 -7.72
CA LEU A 274 2.80 2.47 -8.32
C LEU A 274 2.16 1.28 -7.56
N HIS A 275 2.95 0.25 -7.26
CA HIS A 275 2.52 -0.91 -6.48
C HIS A 275 2.11 -0.53 -5.06
N PHE A 276 2.86 0.37 -4.42
CA PHE A 276 2.49 0.89 -3.10
C PHE A 276 1.13 1.61 -3.15
N MET A 277 0.90 2.48 -4.13
CA MET A 277 -0.38 3.17 -4.33
C MET A 277 -1.54 2.21 -4.57
N ALA A 278 -1.30 1.11 -5.31
CA ALA A 278 -2.29 0.06 -5.55
C ALA A 278 -2.63 -0.72 -4.26
N LEU A 279 -1.62 -1.01 -3.44
CA LEU A 279 -1.77 -1.79 -2.21
C LEU A 279 -2.55 -1.01 -1.15
N ILE A 280 -2.31 0.30 -1.02
CA ILE A 280 -3.01 1.17 -0.05
C ILE A 280 -4.40 1.64 -0.53
N LYS A 281 -4.82 1.26 -1.74
CA LYS A 281 -6.11 1.61 -2.36
C LYS A 281 -6.32 3.13 -2.40
N ILE A 282 -5.38 3.85 -3.04
CA ILE A 282 -5.34 5.31 -3.00
C ILE A 282 -6.58 5.97 -3.61
N PHE A 283 -7.10 5.42 -4.72
CA PHE A 283 -8.29 5.92 -5.42
C PHE A 283 -9.63 5.41 -4.85
N GLU A 284 -9.61 4.66 -3.75
CA GLU A 284 -10.84 4.20 -3.07
C GLU A 284 -10.86 4.61 -1.59
N PRO A 285 -10.71 5.89 -1.24
CA PRO A 285 -10.53 6.36 0.13
C PRO A 285 -11.72 6.05 1.06
N ASN A 286 -12.91 5.77 0.51
CA ASN A 286 -14.04 5.24 1.26
C ASN A 286 -13.74 3.89 1.95
N LYS A 287 -12.87 3.05 1.39
CA LYS A 287 -12.44 1.78 2.01
C LYS A 287 -11.68 2.03 3.31
N TRP A 288 -10.94 3.13 3.42
CA TRP A 288 -10.22 3.51 4.65
C TRP A 288 -11.17 3.77 5.84
N PHE A 289 -12.40 4.19 5.54
CA PHE A 289 -13.43 4.47 6.55
C PHE A 289 -14.53 3.40 6.64
N THR A 290 -14.47 2.37 5.79
CA THR A 290 -15.45 1.28 5.76
C THR A 290 -15.09 0.22 6.78
N PHE A 291 -15.95 0.02 7.78
CA PHE A 291 -15.77 -1.02 8.80
C PHE A 291 -16.26 -2.41 8.35
N SER A 292 -17.27 -2.46 7.48
CA SER A 292 -17.88 -3.69 6.98
C SER A 292 -18.30 -3.51 5.53
N ASP A 293 -18.01 -4.48 4.67
CA ASP A 293 -18.28 -4.39 3.23
C ASP A 293 -19.80 -4.38 2.94
N ASN A 294 -20.58 -4.99 3.83
CA ASN A 294 -22.05 -4.91 3.81
C ASN A 294 -22.63 -3.49 4.04
N ALA A 295 -21.84 -2.58 4.61
CA ALA A 295 -22.23 -1.20 4.93
C ALA A 295 -21.07 -0.24 4.62
N PRO A 296 -20.77 0.00 3.33
CA PRO A 296 -19.69 0.90 2.93
C PRO A 296 -19.93 2.31 3.45
N SER A 297 -18.85 3.01 3.75
CA SER A 297 -18.87 4.40 4.22
C SER A 297 -18.57 5.35 3.07
N ASN A 298 -19.08 6.59 3.15
CA ASN A 298 -18.83 7.64 2.16
C ASN A 298 -18.08 8.83 2.78
N ARG A 299 -17.18 8.59 3.74
CA ARG A 299 -16.51 9.67 4.48
C ARG A 299 -15.57 10.51 3.62
N ALA A 300 -15.10 9.95 2.50
CA ALA A 300 -14.21 10.61 1.55
C ALA A 300 -14.99 11.31 0.42
N ASP A 301 -16.14 10.77 0.00
CA ASP A 301 -16.87 11.32 -1.16
C ASP A 301 -18.07 12.19 -0.77
N TYR A 302 -18.54 12.10 0.48
CA TYR A 302 -19.67 12.90 0.96
C TYR A 302 -19.20 14.06 1.82
N LYS A 303 -19.60 15.28 1.46
CA LYS A 303 -19.42 16.50 2.25
C LYS A 303 -20.74 17.27 2.32
N HIS A 304 -21.01 17.90 3.46
CA HIS A 304 -22.21 18.72 3.63
C HIS A 304 -21.87 20.13 4.15
N PRO A 305 -22.51 21.20 3.65
CA PRO A 305 -22.23 22.59 4.07
C PRO A 305 -22.39 22.86 5.58
N THR A 306 -23.18 22.05 6.29
CA THR A 306 -23.32 22.13 7.76
C THR A 306 -22.06 21.71 8.52
N GLY A 307 -21.02 21.25 7.83
CA GLY A 307 -19.72 20.90 8.40
C GLY A 307 -19.43 19.40 8.50
N ILE A 308 -20.26 18.54 7.89
CA ILE A 308 -20.04 17.09 7.92
C ILE A 308 -18.95 16.73 6.92
N ASN A 309 -17.96 15.95 7.40
CA ASN A 309 -16.80 15.46 6.64
C ASN A 309 -15.91 16.56 6.04
N ASN A 310 -15.94 17.78 6.58
CA ASN A 310 -15.11 18.88 6.09
C ASN A 310 -13.60 18.56 6.03
N SER A 311 -13.12 17.74 6.96
CA SER A 311 -11.70 17.36 7.07
C SER A 311 -11.38 15.99 6.49
N THR A 312 -12.37 15.21 6.03
CA THR A 312 -12.14 13.85 5.51
C THR A 312 -12.55 13.65 4.07
N ALA A 313 -13.38 14.55 3.53
CA ALA A 313 -13.86 14.46 2.16
C ALA A 313 -12.92 15.17 1.17
N PHE A 314 -12.83 14.60 -0.04
CA PHE A 314 -12.11 15.16 -1.19
C PHE A 314 -10.63 15.46 -0.93
N TRP A 315 -9.92 14.51 -0.32
CA TRP A 315 -8.46 14.55 -0.31
C TRP A 315 -7.95 14.16 -1.70
N GLY A 316 -7.26 15.07 -2.40
CA GLY A 316 -6.58 14.79 -3.67
C GLY A 316 -5.27 14.02 -3.48
N THR A 317 -5.25 13.01 -2.59
CA THR A 317 -4.05 12.25 -2.26
C THR A 317 -3.69 11.33 -3.42
N GLY A 318 -2.50 11.52 -4.00
CA GLY A 318 -1.98 10.68 -5.08
C GLY A 318 -2.57 10.93 -6.46
N GLU A 319 -3.54 11.84 -6.62
CA GLU A 319 -4.13 12.18 -7.92
C GLU A 319 -3.08 12.79 -8.87
N GLU A 320 -2.42 13.88 -8.43
CA GLU A 320 -1.37 14.56 -9.21
C GLU A 320 -0.18 13.64 -9.51
N LEU A 321 0.20 12.80 -8.55
CA LEU A 321 1.29 11.83 -8.71
C LEU A 321 0.96 10.79 -9.78
N PHE A 322 -0.25 10.24 -9.75
CA PHE A 322 -0.71 9.29 -10.76
C PHE A 322 -0.83 9.93 -12.14
N ASP A 323 -1.38 11.14 -12.22
CA ASP A 323 -1.46 11.90 -13.48
C ASP A 323 -0.07 12.13 -14.10
N PHE A 324 0.92 12.47 -13.28
CA PHE A 324 2.30 12.59 -13.72
C PHE A 324 2.85 11.25 -14.25
N MET A 325 2.65 10.16 -13.51
CA MET A 325 3.07 8.80 -13.91
C MET A 325 2.41 8.36 -15.23
N VAL A 326 1.13 8.68 -15.45
CA VAL A 326 0.43 8.41 -16.72
C VAL A 326 1.07 9.19 -17.87
N ARG A 327 1.36 10.49 -17.68
CA ARG A 327 2.00 11.33 -18.72
C ARG A 327 3.38 10.82 -19.12
N LEU A 328 4.15 10.28 -18.17
CA LEU A 328 5.46 9.69 -18.46
C LEU A 328 5.38 8.46 -19.37
N VAL A 329 4.26 7.73 -19.35
CA VAL A 329 4.08 6.51 -20.16
C VAL A 329 3.42 6.78 -21.51
N GLN A 330 2.61 7.85 -21.60
CA GLN A 330 1.93 8.22 -22.83
C GLN A 330 2.93 8.53 -23.96
N PRO A 331 2.66 8.05 -25.19
CA PRO A 331 3.52 8.35 -26.33
C PRO A 331 3.51 9.87 -26.63
N GLY A 332 4.67 10.42 -26.97
CA GLY A 332 4.77 11.81 -27.43
C GLY A 332 4.01 12.06 -28.73
N GLY A 333 3.85 13.33 -29.11
CA GLY A 333 3.06 13.75 -30.29
C GLY A 333 3.43 13.09 -31.63
N ASP A 334 4.64 12.53 -31.74
CA ASP A 334 5.14 11.84 -32.95
C ASP A 334 4.95 10.31 -32.93
N GLY A 335 4.26 9.75 -31.93
CA GLY A 335 4.03 8.31 -31.81
C GLY A 335 5.26 7.48 -31.43
N ALA A 336 6.36 8.14 -31.06
CA ALA A 336 7.56 7.51 -30.51
C ALA A 336 7.27 6.81 -29.17
N VAL A 337 7.95 5.70 -28.92
CA VAL A 337 7.88 4.99 -27.63
C VAL A 337 8.41 5.92 -26.53
N SER A 338 7.72 5.95 -25.38
CA SER A 338 8.20 6.75 -24.25
C SER A 338 9.58 6.28 -23.79
N SER A 339 10.46 7.23 -23.45
CA SER A 339 11.81 6.95 -22.95
C SER A 339 11.80 6.06 -21.69
N VAL A 340 10.78 6.17 -20.84
CA VAL A 340 10.62 5.33 -19.65
C VAL A 340 10.37 3.87 -20.03
N LEU A 341 9.56 3.64 -21.07
CA LEU A 341 9.29 2.31 -21.58
C LEU A 341 10.51 1.69 -22.27
N GLU A 342 11.43 2.50 -22.80
CA GLU A 342 12.71 2.02 -23.35
C GLU A 342 13.67 1.56 -22.23
N LEU A 343 13.70 2.27 -21.10
CA LEU A 343 14.53 1.94 -19.94
C LEU A 343 14.05 0.69 -19.17
N CYS A 344 12.77 0.37 -19.26
CA CYS A 344 12.20 -0.81 -18.59
C CYS A 344 12.72 -2.11 -19.22
N SER A 345 12.97 -3.14 -18.41
CA SER A 345 13.09 -4.53 -18.86
C SER A 345 11.71 -5.13 -19.18
N ASP A 346 11.68 -6.29 -19.85
CA ASP A 346 10.41 -6.94 -20.21
C ASP A 346 9.60 -7.34 -18.96
N ASP A 347 10.26 -7.82 -17.90
CA ASP A 347 9.61 -8.10 -16.60
C ASP A 347 9.03 -6.82 -15.97
N GLN A 348 9.78 -5.71 -16.02
CA GLN A 348 9.34 -4.42 -15.50
C GLN A 348 8.16 -3.84 -16.29
N LEU A 349 8.06 -4.07 -17.61
CA LEU A 349 6.89 -3.66 -18.38
C LEU A 349 5.62 -4.38 -17.91
N VAL A 350 5.71 -5.69 -17.59
CA VAL A 350 4.61 -6.45 -17.01
C VAL A 350 4.23 -5.90 -15.63
N ASP A 351 5.23 -5.64 -14.78
CA ASP A 351 5.02 -5.13 -13.43
C ASP A 351 4.42 -3.72 -13.44
N LEU A 352 4.86 -2.87 -14.37
CA LEU A 352 4.30 -1.55 -14.62
C LEU A 352 2.83 -1.61 -15.03
N LEU A 353 2.49 -2.46 -16.02
CA LEU A 353 1.10 -2.63 -16.46
C LEU A 353 0.21 -3.17 -15.33
N SER A 354 0.68 -4.19 -14.62
CA SER A 354 -0.06 -4.76 -13.48
C SER A 354 -0.31 -3.72 -12.39
N GLY A 355 0.66 -2.84 -12.13
CA GLY A 355 0.51 -1.71 -11.22
C GLY A 355 -0.59 -0.75 -11.67
N PHE A 356 -0.59 -0.33 -12.94
CA PHE A 356 -1.63 0.55 -13.47
C PHE A 356 -3.02 -0.08 -13.41
N CYS A 357 -3.14 -1.37 -13.73
CA CYS A 357 -4.40 -2.11 -13.57
C CYS A 357 -4.86 -2.15 -12.11
N ALA A 358 -3.94 -2.30 -11.15
CA ALA A 358 -4.26 -2.46 -9.74
C ALA A 358 -4.52 -1.15 -8.98
N VAL A 359 -4.02 -0.02 -9.47
CA VAL A 359 -4.23 1.31 -8.86
C VAL A 359 -5.66 1.80 -9.06
N LEU A 360 -6.21 1.59 -10.25
CA LEU A 360 -7.55 2.08 -10.59
C LEU A 360 -8.65 1.20 -9.97
N PRO A 361 -9.75 1.79 -9.45
CA PRO A 361 -10.77 1.06 -8.69
C PRO A 361 -11.51 -0.04 -9.48
N ASP A 362 -11.57 0.09 -10.80
CA ASP A 362 -12.23 -0.85 -11.71
C ASP A 362 -11.34 -2.03 -12.11
N GLY A 363 -10.07 -2.02 -11.66
CA GLY A 363 -9.10 -3.06 -11.97
C GLY A 363 -8.51 -2.97 -13.39
N LYS A 364 -8.70 -1.84 -14.08
CA LYS A 364 -8.30 -1.66 -15.48
C LYS A 364 -7.39 -0.46 -15.64
N ALA A 365 -6.30 -0.61 -16.39
CA ALA A 365 -5.47 0.51 -16.77
C ALA A 365 -6.21 1.41 -17.78
N THR A 366 -5.82 2.68 -17.87
CA THR A 366 -6.32 3.57 -18.93
C THR A 366 -5.93 3.03 -20.31
N GLY A 367 -6.84 3.14 -21.30
CA GLY A 367 -6.63 2.53 -22.61
C GLY A 367 -5.35 2.97 -23.31
N ASP A 368 -4.96 4.24 -23.18
CA ASP A 368 -3.74 4.76 -23.79
C ASP A 368 -2.47 4.18 -23.15
N VAL A 369 -2.44 4.05 -21.82
CA VAL A 369 -1.33 3.45 -21.07
C VAL A 369 -1.23 1.97 -21.37
N PHE A 370 -2.35 1.26 -21.36
CA PHE A 370 -2.43 -0.15 -21.73
C PHE A 370 -1.84 -0.36 -23.14
N ASN A 371 -2.29 0.42 -24.12
CA ASN A 371 -1.84 0.32 -25.50
C ASN A 371 -0.36 0.69 -25.67
N ALA A 372 0.15 1.69 -24.92
CA ALA A 372 1.55 2.09 -24.98
C ALA A 372 2.48 0.97 -24.47
N ILE A 373 2.19 0.41 -23.28
CA ILE A 373 3.02 -0.64 -22.67
C ILE A 373 2.95 -1.93 -23.51
N THR A 374 1.75 -2.35 -23.91
CA THR A 374 1.57 -3.57 -24.71
C THR A 374 2.22 -3.46 -26.08
N ARG A 375 2.14 -2.31 -26.75
CA ARG A 375 2.82 -2.06 -28.03
C ARG A 375 4.34 -2.11 -27.87
N ALA A 376 4.89 -1.49 -26.83
CA ALA A 376 6.32 -1.54 -26.55
C ALA A 376 6.80 -2.99 -26.30
N PHE A 377 6.04 -3.77 -25.52
CA PHE A 377 6.33 -5.17 -25.25
C PHE A 377 6.28 -6.02 -26.54
N LEU A 378 5.24 -5.88 -27.36
CA LEU A 378 5.09 -6.61 -28.63
C LEU A 378 6.17 -6.23 -29.65
N GLN A 379 6.55 -4.96 -29.75
CA GLN A 379 7.64 -4.52 -30.63
C GLN A 379 8.97 -5.18 -30.26
N ARG A 380 9.28 -5.25 -28.96
CA ARG A 380 10.48 -5.95 -28.46
C ARG A 380 10.45 -7.44 -28.73
N LEU A 381 9.29 -8.07 -28.53
CA LEU A 381 9.11 -9.49 -28.79
C LEU A 381 9.29 -9.82 -30.27
N ARG A 382 8.72 -9.02 -31.18
CA ARG A 382 8.92 -9.15 -32.64
C ARG A 382 10.37 -8.93 -33.04
N GLY A 383 11.06 -7.97 -32.42
CA GLY A 383 12.49 -7.72 -32.66
C GLY A 383 13.39 -8.89 -32.24
N LYS A 384 12.98 -9.66 -31.23
CA LYS A 384 13.69 -10.85 -30.72
C LYS A 384 13.26 -12.17 -31.37
N ALA A 385 12.33 -12.15 -32.34
CA ALA A 385 11.72 -13.36 -32.91
C ALA A 385 12.70 -14.32 -33.61
N LEU A 386 13.95 -13.90 -33.84
CA LEU A 386 15.03 -14.73 -34.42
C LEU A 386 15.90 -15.43 -33.37
N GLU A 387 15.80 -15.05 -32.09
CA GLU A 387 16.57 -15.65 -31.00
C GLU A 387 15.76 -16.75 -30.29
N PRO A 388 16.39 -17.86 -29.86
CA PRO A 388 15.69 -18.89 -29.08
C PRO A 388 15.22 -18.33 -27.74
N CYS A 389 13.90 -18.28 -27.54
CA CYS A 389 13.30 -17.82 -26.29
C CYS A 389 13.67 -18.74 -25.12
N THR A 390 14.13 -18.15 -24.02
CA THR A 390 14.41 -18.89 -22.78
C THR A 390 13.11 -19.21 -22.04
N PRO A 391 13.08 -20.24 -21.16
CA PRO A 391 11.92 -20.52 -20.31
C PRO A 391 11.48 -19.33 -19.45
N LYS A 392 12.44 -18.52 -18.99
CA LYS A 392 12.15 -17.27 -18.26
C LYS A 392 11.40 -16.27 -19.14
N ALA A 393 11.83 -16.10 -20.39
CA ALA A 393 11.14 -15.21 -21.33
C ALA A 393 9.70 -15.68 -21.61
N PHE A 394 9.46 -16.99 -21.72
CA PHE A 394 8.10 -17.53 -21.83
C PHE A 394 7.26 -17.22 -20.59
N SER A 395 7.79 -17.41 -19.38
CA SER A 395 7.07 -17.05 -18.16
C SER A 395 6.70 -15.55 -18.12
N THR A 396 7.60 -14.65 -18.58
CA THR A 396 7.28 -13.22 -18.69
C THR A 396 6.15 -12.97 -19.71
N ILE A 397 6.15 -13.66 -20.86
CA ILE A 397 5.10 -13.56 -21.88
C ILE A 397 3.75 -14.08 -21.36
N GLU A 398 3.75 -15.20 -20.64
CA GLU A 398 2.56 -15.76 -20.00
C GLU A 398 1.98 -14.80 -18.96
N ARG A 399 2.84 -14.24 -18.10
CA ARG A 399 2.43 -13.24 -17.10
C ARG A 399 1.89 -11.97 -17.76
N MET A 400 2.50 -11.51 -18.84
CA MET A 400 1.99 -10.39 -19.64
C MET A 400 0.60 -10.71 -20.20
N TYR A 401 0.43 -11.88 -20.80
CA TYR A 401 -0.88 -12.31 -21.31
C TYR A 401 -1.92 -12.39 -20.19
N PHE A 402 -1.55 -12.96 -19.04
CA PHE A 402 -2.42 -13.01 -17.86
C PHE A 402 -2.86 -11.61 -17.39
N VAL A 403 -1.93 -10.66 -17.26
CA VAL A 403 -2.25 -9.27 -16.90
C VAL A 403 -3.18 -8.62 -17.94
N THR A 404 -2.98 -8.87 -19.23
CA THR A 404 -3.87 -8.34 -20.28
C THR A 404 -5.28 -8.91 -20.19
N VAL A 405 -5.41 -10.21 -19.86
CA VAL A 405 -6.70 -10.87 -19.60
C VAL A 405 -7.36 -10.34 -18.32
N LEU A 406 -6.58 -10.07 -17.27
CA LEU A 406 -7.10 -9.44 -16.04
C LEU A 406 -7.66 -8.04 -16.32
N CYS A 407 -6.98 -7.25 -17.16
CA CYS A 407 -7.40 -5.92 -17.61
C CYS A 407 -8.58 -5.93 -18.61
N ASP A 408 -9.20 -7.10 -18.88
CA ASP A 408 -10.28 -7.31 -19.85
C ASP A 408 -9.91 -7.01 -21.32
N ALA A 409 -8.63 -7.13 -21.69
CA ALA A 409 -8.15 -6.88 -23.05
C ALA A 409 -7.11 -7.94 -23.47
N GLY A 410 -7.56 -9.19 -23.63
CA GLY A 410 -6.69 -10.30 -24.05
C GLY A 410 -6.05 -10.06 -25.43
N ILE A 411 -4.73 -10.24 -25.52
CA ILE A 411 -3.98 -10.04 -26.76
C ILE A 411 -3.87 -11.35 -27.55
N ASP A 412 -4.57 -11.42 -28.68
CA ASP A 412 -4.59 -12.62 -29.53
C ASP A 412 -3.21 -13.01 -30.06
N GLU A 413 -2.34 -12.04 -30.38
CA GLU A 413 -0.98 -12.31 -30.84
C GLU A 413 -0.16 -13.09 -29.81
N LEU A 414 -0.24 -12.71 -28.53
CA LEU A 414 0.44 -13.42 -27.43
C LEU A 414 -0.18 -14.80 -27.22
N LEU A 415 -1.51 -14.90 -27.27
CA LEU A 415 -2.21 -16.18 -27.14
C LEU A 415 -1.82 -17.16 -28.25
N GLN A 416 -1.81 -16.71 -29.51
CA GLN A 416 -1.43 -17.56 -30.63
C GLN A 416 0.04 -17.99 -30.54
N LEU A 417 0.94 -17.11 -30.11
CA LEU A 417 2.34 -17.46 -29.85
C LEU A 417 2.45 -18.56 -28.79
N LEU A 418 1.77 -18.39 -27.65
CA LEU A 418 1.77 -19.37 -26.55
C LEU A 418 1.10 -20.69 -26.95
N LEU A 419 0.11 -20.68 -27.84
CA LEU A 419 -0.52 -21.90 -28.33
C LEU A 419 0.27 -22.60 -29.44
N ALA A 420 1.00 -21.86 -30.28
CA ALA A 420 1.68 -22.41 -31.45
C ALA A 420 3.03 -23.05 -31.10
N ASP A 421 3.76 -22.48 -30.15
CA ASP A 421 5.07 -22.98 -29.77
C ASP A 421 4.94 -24.19 -28.83
N SER A 422 5.58 -25.31 -29.20
CA SER A 422 5.60 -26.57 -28.42
C SER A 422 6.98 -26.87 -27.80
N SER A 423 7.94 -25.95 -27.94
CA SER A 423 9.32 -26.15 -27.48
C SER A 423 9.49 -26.00 -25.96
N CYS A 424 8.57 -25.32 -25.28
CA CYS A 424 8.62 -25.05 -23.84
C CYS A 424 7.29 -25.40 -23.18
N PRO A 425 7.28 -26.11 -22.03
CA PRO A 425 6.06 -26.30 -21.25
C PRO A 425 5.51 -24.95 -20.78
N ARG A 426 4.20 -24.88 -20.58
CA ARG A 426 3.51 -23.65 -20.16
C ARG A 426 3.45 -23.56 -18.64
N GLY A 427 3.58 -22.35 -18.13
CA GLY A 427 3.46 -22.04 -16.72
C GLY A 427 2.02 -21.80 -16.24
N PRO A 428 1.84 -21.59 -14.92
CA PRO A 428 0.53 -21.45 -14.30
C PRO A 428 -0.26 -20.21 -14.77
N ASP A 429 0.43 -19.09 -15.04
CA ASP A 429 -0.21 -17.83 -15.45
C ASP A 429 -0.97 -18.00 -16.78
N PHE A 430 -0.46 -18.83 -17.69
CA PHE A 430 -1.15 -19.16 -18.94
C PHE A 430 -2.47 -19.88 -18.69
N PHE A 431 -2.47 -20.92 -17.85
CA PHE A 431 -3.69 -21.70 -17.58
C PHE A 431 -4.72 -20.88 -16.80
N ALA A 432 -4.28 -20.05 -15.86
CA ALA A 432 -5.14 -19.10 -15.15
C ALA A 432 -5.77 -18.07 -16.11
N ALA A 433 -5.00 -17.57 -17.08
CA ALA A 433 -5.52 -16.66 -18.12
C ALA A 433 -6.56 -17.36 -19.02
N VAL A 434 -6.24 -18.57 -19.50
CA VAL A 434 -7.13 -19.35 -20.37
C VAL A 434 -8.40 -19.77 -19.63
N ALA A 435 -8.38 -19.95 -18.31
CA ALA A 435 -9.59 -20.24 -17.53
C ALA A 435 -10.68 -19.15 -17.67
N ARG A 436 -10.32 -17.93 -18.09
CA ARG A 436 -11.28 -16.84 -18.36
C ARG A 436 -11.90 -16.90 -19.76
N THR A 437 -11.28 -17.61 -20.71
CA THR A 437 -11.83 -17.73 -22.08
C THR A 437 -13.05 -18.64 -22.12
N LYS A 438 -13.94 -18.40 -23.08
CA LYS A 438 -15.13 -19.23 -23.32
C LYS A 438 -15.02 -20.13 -24.54
N GLU A 439 -13.89 -20.06 -25.25
CA GLU A 439 -13.65 -20.80 -26.48
C GLU A 439 -13.22 -22.24 -26.18
N ALA A 440 -14.10 -23.19 -26.51
CA ALA A 440 -13.88 -24.61 -26.22
C ALA A 440 -12.63 -25.17 -26.91
N ALA A 441 -12.33 -24.74 -28.15
CA ALA A 441 -11.15 -25.20 -28.88
C ALA A 441 -9.84 -24.77 -28.18
N ILE A 442 -9.81 -23.55 -27.63
CA ILE A 442 -8.64 -23.04 -26.89
C ILE A 442 -8.49 -23.79 -25.56
N GLN A 443 -9.60 -23.98 -24.82
CA GLN A 443 -9.57 -24.73 -23.57
C GLN A 443 -9.12 -26.19 -23.78
N GLN A 444 -9.59 -26.84 -24.84
CA GLN A 444 -9.18 -28.21 -25.17
C GLN A 444 -7.69 -28.29 -25.51
N LYS A 445 -7.17 -27.33 -26.27
CA LYS A 445 -5.73 -27.25 -26.56
C LYS A 445 -4.92 -26.95 -25.29
N ALA A 446 -5.42 -26.09 -24.41
CA ALA A 446 -4.79 -25.80 -23.13
C ALA A 446 -4.77 -27.01 -22.19
N LEU A 447 -5.79 -27.88 -22.21
CA LEU A 447 -5.76 -29.15 -21.45
C LEU A 447 -4.64 -30.08 -21.94
N ALA A 448 -4.39 -30.15 -23.25
CA ALA A 448 -3.26 -30.91 -23.79
C ALA A 448 -1.91 -30.31 -23.33
N LEU A 449 -1.77 -29.00 -23.41
CA LEU A 449 -0.56 -28.30 -22.93
C LEU A 449 -0.36 -28.43 -21.41
N LEU A 450 -1.44 -28.50 -20.63
CA LEU A 450 -1.39 -28.74 -19.19
C LEU A 450 -0.88 -30.14 -18.89
N GLN A 451 -1.35 -31.16 -19.62
CA GLN A 451 -0.83 -32.52 -19.49
C GLN A 451 0.68 -32.56 -19.76
N GLU A 452 1.13 -31.99 -20.88
CA GLU A 452 2.55 -31.94 -21.23
C GLU A 452 3.37 -31.22 -20.15
N SER A 453 2.85 -30.12 -19.61
CA SER A 453 3.53 -29.35 -18.55
C SER A 453 3.63 -30.13 -17.24
N LEU A 454 2.56 -30.85 -16.85
CA LEU A 454 2.56 -31.74 -15.69
C LEU A 454 3.51 -32.92 -15.86
N ASP A 455 3.54 -33.54 -17.04
CA ASP A 455 4.43 -34.67 -17.35
C ASP A 455 5.90 -34.25 -17.29
N VAL A 456 6.24 -33.08 -17.85
CA VAL A 456 7.59 -32.51 -17.79
C VAL A 456 7.98 -32.16 -16.36
N ALA A 457 7.11 -31.50 -15.60
CA ALA A 457 7.39 -31.14 -14.21
C ALA A 457 7.55 -32.38 -13.32
N SER A 458 6.74 -33.42 -13.56
CA SER A 458 6.84 -34.72 -12.87
C SER A 458 8.12 -35.47 -13.22
N ALA A 459 8.52 -35.47 -14.50
CA ALA A 459 9.78 -36.07 -14.94
C ALA A 459 11.01 -35.39 -14.31
N LYS A 460 10.96 -34.06 -14.16
CA LYS A 460 12.00 -33.26 -13.48
C LYS A 460 11.94 -33.30 -11.96
N ARG A 461 10.83 -33.79 -11.38
CA ARG A 461 10.54 -33.81 -9.92
C ARG A 461 10.55 -32.41 -9.29
N GLU A 462 10.03 -31.41 -10.02
CA GLU A 462 9.93 -30.02 -9.55
C GLU A 462 8.60 -29.81 -8.79
N GLU A 463 8.58 -30.12 -7.48
CA GLU A 463 7.35 -30.08 -6.67
C GLU A 463 6.65 -28.70 -6.68
N VAL A 464 7.41 -27.60 -6.61
CA VAL A 464 6.86 -26.23 -6.64
C VAL A 464 6.13 -25.96 -7.96
N ALA A 465 6.71 -26.37 -9.09
CA ALA A 465 6.11 -26.21 -10.40
C ALA A 465 4.84 -27.08 -10.53
N ILE A 466 4.88 -28.32 -10.05
CA ILE A 466 3.72 -29.23 -10.04
C ILE A 466 2.56 -28.61 -9.26
N LEU A 467 2.80 -28.11 -8.03
CA LEU A 467 1.74 -27.53 -7.21
C LEU A 467 1.12 -26.28 -7.85
N ALA A 468 1.94 -25.40 -8.45
CA ALA A 468 1.43 -24.22 -9.16
C ALA A 468 0.62 -24.60 -10.42
N LEU A 469 1.05 -25.63 -11.15
CA LEU A 469 0.32 -26.16 -12.31
C LEU A 469 -0.98 -26.84 -11.91
N LEU A 470 -1.01 -27.57 -10.79
CA LEU A 470 -2.24 -28.14 -10.24
C LEU A 470 -3.21 -27.06 -9.78
N GLU A 471 -2.71 -25.98 -9.20
CA GLU A 471 -3.53 -24.84 -8.76
C GLU A 471 -4.17 -24.08 -9.94
N SER A 472 -3.38 -23.73 -10.96
CA SER A 472 -3.90 -23.12 -12.18
C SER A 472 -4.76 -24.08 -13.01
N GLY A 473 -4.41 -25.36 -13.02
CA GLY A 473 -5.20 -26.44 -13.62
C GLY A 473 -6.55 -26.65 -12.92
N TYR A 474 -6.62 -26.48 -11.60
CA TYR A 474 -7.86 -26.50 -10.83
C TYR A 474 -8.85 -25.47 -11.37
N GLU A 475 -8.38 -24.23 -11.56
CA GLU A 475 -9.19 -23.12 -12.08
C GLU A 475 -9.60 -23.36 -13.54
N LEU A 476 -8.68 -23.88 -14.36
CA LEU A 476 -8.97 -24.26 -15.74
C LEU A 476 -10.05 -25.35 -15.81
N LEU A 477 -9.94 -26.42 -15.02
CA LEU A 477 -10.89 -27.55 -15.04
C LEU A 477 -12.30 -27.13 -14.62
N LEU A 478 -12.44 -26.19 -13.68
CA LEU A 478 -13.74 -25.60 -13.32
C LEU A 478 -14.28 -24.66 -14.41
N SER A 479 -13.42 -24.09 -15.26
CA SER A 479 -13.86 -23.26 -16.39
C SER A 479 -14.28 -24.05 -17.63
N VAL A 480 -13.96 -25.33 -17.70
CA VAL A 480 -14.23 -26.19 -18.86
C VAL A 480 -15.71 -26.58 -18.91
N ARG A 481 -16.29 -26.58 -20.11
CA ARG A 481 -17.71 -26.94 -20.31
C ARG A 481 -17.96 -28.45 -20.25
N ASP A 482 -17.03 -29.25 -20.74
CA ASP A 482 -17.12 -30.71 -20.69
C ASP A 482 -16.65 -31.23 -19.32
N LYS A 483 -17.62 -31.41 -18.41
CA LYS A 483 -17.37 -31.94 -17.06
C LYS A 483 -16.79 -33.35 -17.07
N VAL A 484 -17.14 -34.18 -18.06
CA VAL A 484 -16.68 -35.57 -18.11
C VAL A 484 -15.19 -35.59 -18.44
N ALA A 485 -14.78 -34.82 -19.44
CA ALA A 485 -13.37 -34.65 -19.79
C ALA A 485 -12.57 -34.02 -18.63
N ALA A 486 -13.11 -32.97 -17.98
CA ALA A 486 -12.47 -32.32 -16.85
C ALA A 486 -12.32 -33.27 -15.64
N TYR A 487 -13.36 -34.02 -15.30
CA TYR A 487 -13.33 -35.03 -14.24
C TYR A 487 -12.30 -36.12 -14.54
N ALA A 488 -12.30 -36.68 -15.76
CA ALA A 488 -11.35 -37.72 -16.15
C ALA A 488 -9.91 -37.19 -16.09
N PHE A 489 -9.67 -35.95 -16.53
CA PHE A 489 -8.35 -35.31 -16.43
C PHE A 489 -7.90 -35.17 -14.97
N ALA A 490 -8.77 -34.69 -14.08
CA ALA A 490 -8.47 -34.50 -12.67
C ALA A 490 -8.13 -35.82 -11.97
N VAL A 491 -8.88 -36.88 -12.25
CA VAL A 491 -8.66 -38.22 -11.68
C VAL A 491 -7.37 -38.85 -12.23
N ASN A 492 -7.14 -38.80 -13.55
CA ASN A 492 -5.95 -39.39 -14.17
C ASN A 492 -4.65 -38.75 -13.68
N ASN A 493 -4.68 -37.43 -13.43
CA ASN A 493 -3.54 -36.67 -12.92
C ASN A 493 -3.54 -36.56 -11.38
N MET A 494 -4.42 -37.29 -10.68
CA MET A 494 -4.44 -37.38 -9.21
C MET A 494 -4.51 -36.02 -8.49
N PHE A 495 -5.27 -35.06 -9.04
CA PHE A 495 -5.35 -33.69 -8.50
C PHE A 495 -5.73 -33.67 -7.01
N ASP A 496 -6.74 -34.44 -6.61
CA ASP A 496 -7.22 -34.48 -5.23
C ASP A 496 -6.11 -34.90 -4.25
N TYR A 497 -5.30 -35.89 -4.62
CA TYR A 497 -4.21 -36.40 -3.81
C TYR A 497 -3.10 -35.37 -3.67
N HIS A 498 -2.59 -34.83 -4.78
CA HIS A 498 -1.45 -33.92 -4.75
C HIS A 498 -1.79 -32.60 -4.05
N ILE A 499 -2.99 -32.05 -4.27
CA ILE A 499 -3.43 -30.82 -3.62
C ILE A 499 -3.61 -31.04 -2.12
N LEU A 500 -4.30 -32.10 -1.68
CA LEU A 500 -4.44 -32.38 -0.25
C LEU A 500 -3.10 -32.63 0.43
N ASN A 501 -2.19 -33.34 -0.24
CA ASN A 501 -0.86 -33.64 0.31
C ASN A 501 0.01 -32.38 0.47
N SER A 502 -0.26 -31.33 -0.30
CA SER A 502 0.38 -30.02 -0.16
C SER A 502 -0.07 -29.25 1.10
N PHE A 503 -1.24 -29.60 1.66
CA PHE A 503 -1.78 -28.93 2.83
C PHE A 503 -1.21 -29.51 4.13
N GLN A 504 -0.86 -28.63 5.06
CA GLN A 504 -0.37 -29.02 6.38
C GLN A 504 -1.39 -29.94 7.08
N HIS A 505 -0.93 -31.05 7.67
CA HIS A 505 -1.73 -32.05 8.38
C HIS A 505 -2.67 -32.91 7.53
N CYS A 506 -2.78 -32.71 6.21
CA CYS A 506 -3.75 -33.43 5.37
C CYS A 506 -3.18 -34.67 4.63
N SER A 507 -1.93 -35.05 4.86
CA SER A 507 -1.29 -36.17 4.13
C SER A 507 -1.99 -37.51 4.37
N THR A 508 -2.37 -37.82 5.61
CA THR A 508 -3.08 -39.07 5.94
C THR A 508 -4.46 -39.13 5.30
N VAL A 509 -5.16 -37.99 5.22
CA VAL A 509 -6.44 -37.89 4.50
C VAL A 509 -6.22 -38.06 2.99
N ALA A 510 -5.15 -37.48 2.44
CA ALA A 510 -4.81 -37.58 1.01
C ALA A 510 -4.52 -39.03 0.59
N GLU A 511 -3.66 -39.75 1.32
CA GLU A 511 -3.34 -41.15 1.07
C GLU A 511 -4.59 -42.03 1.12
N ARG A 512 -5.41 -41.82 2.14
CA ARG A 512 -6.64 -42.57 2.31
C ARG A 512 -7.68 -42.26 1.24
N LEU A 513 -7.80 -41.00 0.80
CA LEU A 513 -8.70 -40.62 -0.30
C LEU A 513 -8.28 -41.30 -1.59
N ARG A 514 -6.98 -41.35 -1.88
CA ARG A 514 -6.43 -42.09 -3.03
C ARG A 514 -6.79 -43.57 -2.97
N ASP A 515 -6.59 -44.21 -1.82
CA ASP A 515 -6.82 -45.66 -1.66
C ASP A 515 -8.32 -46.02 -1.75
N GLU A 516 -9.21 -45.12 -1.29
CA GLU A 516 -10.67 -45.33 -1.31
C GLU A 516 -11.37 -44.73 -2.55
N GLN A 517 -10.64 -44.08 -3.47
CA GLN A 517 -11.20 -43.31 -4.60
C GLN A 517 -12.12 -44.14 -5.51
N THR A 518 -11.77 -45.39 -5.79
CA THR A 518 -12.58 -46.29 -6.64
C THR A 518 -13.92 -46.62 -6.00
N SER A 519 -13.92 -46.86 -4.68
CA SER A 519 -15.15 -47.08 -3.92
C SER A 519 -15.99 -45.81 -3.85
N ILE A 520 -15.37 -44.64 -3.66
CA ILE A 520 -16.08 -43.35 -3.64
C ILE A 520 -16.75 -43.11 -5.00
N ALA A 521 -15.99 -43.25 -6.10
CA ALA A 521 -16.49 -43.05 -7.46
C ALA A 521 -17.68 -43.97 -7.78
N SER A 522 -17.65 -45.24 -7.33
CA SER A 522 -18.77 -46.17 -7.54
C SER A 522 -20.06 -45.80 -6.81
N ASN A 523 -19.98 -44.98 -5.76
CA ASN A 523 -21.12 -44.53 -4.96
C ASN A 523 -21.65 -43.16 -5.41
N ILE A 524 -20.94 -42.44 -6.29
CA ILE A 524 -21.41 -41.17 -6.86
C ILE A 524 -22.49 -41.50 -7.90
N PRO A 525 -23.69 -40.89 -7.81
CA PRO A 525 -24.74 -41.14 -8.79
C PRO A 525 -24.36 -40.56 -10.17
N GLU A 526 -24.75 -41.25 -11.24
CA GLU A 526 -24.51 -40.79 -12.63
C GLU A 526 -25.17 -39.44 -12.94
N THR A 527 -26.28 -39.14 -12.27
CA THR A 527 -27.03 -37.89 -12.40
C THR A 527 -27.26 -37.25 -11.04
N LEU A 528 -26.98 -35.96 -10.95
CA LEU A 528 -27.22 -35.13 -9.76
C LEU A 528 -28.64 -34.51 -9.75
N ARG A 529 -29.54 -34.99 -10.61
CA ARG A 529 -30.94 -34.54 -10.70
C ARG A 529 -31.88 -35.55 -10.06
N ASP A 530 -32.96 -35.07 -9.47
CA ASP A 530 -34.00 -35.88 -8.84
C ASP A 530 -33.44 -36.83 -7.77
N VAL A 531 -32.50 -36.33 -6.96
CA VAL A 531 -31.79 -37.13 -5.94
C VAL A 531 -32.77 -37.81 -4.97
N GLN A 532 -33.86 -37.14 -4.58
CA GLN A 532 -34.89 -37.74 -3.72
C GLN A 532 -35.57 -38.96 -4.36
N ALA A 533 -35.82 -38.94 -5.67
CA ALA A 533 -36.43 -40.06 -6.38
C ALA A 533 -35.46 -41.24 -6.48
N GLN A 534 -34.18 -40.95 -6.70
CA GLN A 534 -33.11 -41.96 -6.70
C GLN A 534 -32.95 -42.62 -5.32
N LEU A 535 -32.91 -41.82 -4.25
CA LEU A 535 -32.81 -42.31 -2.87
C LEU A 535 -34.05 -43.14 -2.48
N ARG A 536 -35.25 -42.70 -2.87
CA ARG A 536 -36.47 -43.48 -2.67
C ARG A 536 -36.42 -44.83 -3.39
N THR A 537 -36.01 -44.84 -4.66
CA THR A 537 -35.86 -46.08 -5.44
C THR A 537 -34.82 -47.01 -4.81
N SER A 538 -33.71 -46.46 -4.30
CA SER A 538 -32.70 -47.23 -3.55
C SER A 538 -33.28 -47.85 -2.27
N ASN A 539 -34.07 -47.08 -1.51
CA ASN A 539 -34.76 -47.57 -0.32
C ASN A 539 -35.77 -48.69 -0.63
N GLU A 540 -36.53 -48.54 -1.72
CA GLU A 540 -37.47 -49.57 -2.20
C GLU A 540 -36.72 -50.85 -2.62
N ARG A 541 -35.61 -50.73 -3.36
CA ARG A 541 -34.73 -51.87 -3.70
C ARG A 541 -34.18 -52.57 -2.46
N ARG A 542 -33.72 -51.82 -1.45
CA ARG A 542 -33.25 -52.37 -0.17
C ARG A 542 -34.35 -53.08 0.61
N ALA A 543 -35.58 -52.55 0.59
CA ALA A 543 -36.73 -53.18 1.22
C ALA A 543 -37.08 -54.52 0.54
N LEU A 544 -37.06 -54.57 -0.80
CA LEU A 544 -37.31 -55.78 -1.59
C LEU A 544 -36.22 -56.85 -1.44
N GLY A 545 -34.94 -56.45 -1.31
CA GLY A 545 -33.84 -57.39 -1.09
C GLY A 545 -33.88 -58.10 0.27
N LYS A 546 -34.41 -57.44 1.30
CA LYS A 546 -34.57 -58.02 2.65
C LYS A 546 -35.74 -59.01 2.74
N THR A 547 -36.79 -58.84 1.94
CA THR A 547 -37.92 -59.78 1.93
C THR A 547 -37.64 -61.05 1.11
N ALA A 548 -36.81 -60.95 0.05
CA ALA A 548 -36.40 -62.12 -0.74
C ALA A 548 -35.39 -63.04 0.00
N THR A 549 -34.52 -62.48 0.83
CA THR A 549 -33.52 -63.25 1.61
C THR A 549 -34.07 -63.80 2.93
N ALA A 550 -35.09 -63.16 3.53
CA ALA A 550 -35.79 -63.72 4.69
C ALA A 550 -36.56 -65.02 4.37
N ALA A 551 -36.86 -65.28 3.09
CA ALA A 551 -37.48 -66.53 2.64
C ALA A 551 -36.47 -67.64 2.25
N GLN A 552 -35.15 -67.38 2.30
CA GLN A 552 -34.13 -68.32 1.81
C GLN A 552 -32.97 -68.62 2.79
N VAL A 553 -33.03 -68.22 4.07
CA VAL A 553 -31.97 -68.52 5.04
C VAL A 553 -32.51 -69.28 6.26
N GLU A 554 -32.91 -70.53 6.03
CA GLU A 554 -32.66 -71.64 6.96
C GLU A 554 -31.56 -72.50 6.34
N GLY A 555 -30.30 -72.14 6.58
CA GLY A 555 -29.17 -72.96 6.11
C GLY A 555 -27.89 -72.15 5.85
N ASN A 556 -26.93 -72.32 6.76
CA ASN A 556 -25.50 -72.10 6.58
C ASN A 556 -25.05 -70.77 5.97
N SER A 557 -24.52 -69.88 6.81
CA SER A 557 -23.22 -69.26 6.51
C SER A 557 -22.57 -68.68 7.77
N HIS A 558 -21.31 -69.08 7.97
CA HIS A 558 -20.39 -68.36 8.84
C HIS A 558 -20.27 -66.92 8.36
N HIS A 559 -20.82 -65.97 9.13
CA HIS A 559 -20.57 -64.56 8.90
C HIS A 559 -19.11 -64.24 9.21
N THR A 560 -18.26 -64.21 8.19
CA THR A 560 -17.06 -63.38 8.20
C THR A 560 -17.51 -61.93 8.36
N VAL A 561 -17.34 -61.39 9.55
CA VAL A 561 -17.48 -59.96 9.83
C VAL A 561 -16.39 -59.23 9.07
N VAL A 562 -16.67 -58.85 7.82
CA VAL A 562 -15.86 -57.88 7.10
C VAL A 562 -15.95 -56.60 7.91
N SER A 563 -14.86 -56.23 8.58
CA SER A 563 -14.76 -55.02 9.39
C SER A 563 -15.14 -53.82 8.52
N ALA A 564 -16.33 -53.26 8.76
CA ALA A 564 -16.79 -52.05 8.09
C ALA A 564 -15.97 -50.86 8.60
N ARG A 565 -14.77 -50.66 8.05
CA ARG A 565 -14.04 -49.40 8.23
C ARG A 565 -14.92 -48.29 7.64
N CYS A 566 -15.25 -47.27 8.42
CA CYS A 566 -15.97 -46.10 7.93
C CYS A 566 -15.05 -45.35 6.96
N SER A 567 -15.33 -45.40 5.65
CA SER A 567 -14.59 -44.69 4.61
C SER A 567 -14.55 -43.17 4.85
N ILE A 568 -13.64 -42.47 4.18
CA ILE A 568 -13.72 -41.02 4.04
C ILE A 568 -15.09 -40.67 3.50
N ARG A 569 -15.75 -39.72 4.16
CA ARG A 569 -17.06 -39.23 3.74
C ARG A 569 -16.85 -38.11 2.74
N THR A 570 -17.28 -38.33 1.51
CA THR A 570 -17.35 -37.28 0.48
C THR A 570 -18.80 -36.92 0.18
N MET A 571 -19.07 -35.71 -0.28
CA MET A 571 -20.44 -35.20 -0.37
C MET A 571 -21.30 -36.00 -1.34
N LEU A 572 -20.82 -36.23 -2.57
CA LEU A 572 -21.61 -36.89 -3.61
C LEU A 572 -21.76 -38.40 -3.37
N SER A 573 -20.77 -39.04 -2.73
CA SER A 573 -20.88 -40.46 -2.36
C SER A 573 -21.76 -40.69 -1.11
N GLN A 574 -21.98 -39.67 -0.29
CA GLN A 574 -22.71 -39.76 0.98
C GLN A 574 -24.04 -38.99 0.98
N LEU A 575 -24.67 -38.78 -0.18
CA LEU A 575 -25.96 -38.09 -0.29
C LEU A 575 -27.07 -38.75 0.56
N GLU A 576 -27.06 -40.08 0.68
CA GLU A 576 -28.01 -40.80 1.53
C GLU A 576 -27.82 -40.46 3.03
N TYR A 577 -26.57 -40.43 3.50
CA TYR A 577 -26.25 -40.00 4.87
C TYR A 577 -26.65 -38.54 5.09
N LEU A 578 -26.32 -37.67 4.14
CA LEU A 578 -26.63 -36.24 4.22
C LEU A 578 -28.14 -35.96 4.20
N ASN A 579 -28.95 -36.82 3.55
CA ASN A 579 -30.41 -36.74 3.60
C ASN A 579 -30.99 -37.22 4.95
N SER A 580 -30.22 -37.95 5.74
CA SER A 580 -30.64 -38.47 7.06
C SER A 580 -30.30 -37.54 8.23
N VAL A 581 -29.42 -36.55 8.02
CA VAL A 581 -29.03 -35.58 9.06
C VAL A 581 -29.99 -34.38 9.09
N ASP A 582 -30.17 -33.79 10.28
CA ASP A 582 -31.07 -32.66 10.47
C ASP A 582 -30.45 -31.35 9.97
N ASN A 583 -29.15 -31.14 10.25
CA ASN A 583 -28.46 -29.88 9.94
C ASN A 583 -27.12 -30.13 9.22
N VAL A 584 -26.81 -29.28 8.25
CA VAL A 584 -25.52 -29.26 7.55
C VAL A 584 -24.89 -27.88 7.73
N PHE A 585 -23.65 -27.86 8.22
CA PHE A 585 -22.82 -26.66 8.32
C PHE A 585 -21.80 -26.66 7.19
N ILE A 586 -21.78 -25.62 6.36
CA ILE A 586 -20.76 -25.44 5.32
C ILE A 586 -19.72 -24.45 5.86
N LEU A 587 -18.46 -24.88 5.89
CA LEU A 587 -17.34 -24.07 6.39
C LEU A 587 -16.90 -23.04 5.34
N HIS A 588 -16.43 -21.89 5.82
CA HIS A 588 -15.81 -20.86 5.00
C HIS A 588 -14.57 -20.29 5.72
N SER A 589 -13.47 -20.12 5.00
CA SER A 589 -12.14 -19.73 5.49
C SER A 589 -12.17 -18.40 6.23
N SER A 590 -12.98 -17.45 5.73
CA SER A 590 -13.15 -16.12 6.37
C SER A 590 -13.54 -16.19 7.85
N LEU A 591 -14.17 -17.27 8.31
CA LEU A 591 -14.51 -17.50 9.72
C LEU A 591 -13.28 -17.43 10.64
N LEU A 592 -12.12 -17.83 10.13
CA LEU A 592 -10.87 -18.02 10.86
C LEU A 592 -10.05 -16.75 11.04
N ARG A 593 -10.55 -15.59 10.57
CA ARG A 593 -9.85 -14.30 10.61
C ARG A 593 -9.27 -13.89 11.97
N THR A 594 -9.83 -14.38 13.09
CA THR A 594 -9.35 -14.01 14.43
C THR A 594 -9.21 -15.18 15.41
N ALA A 595 -9.96 -16.27 15.23
CA ALA A 595 -9.94 -17.41 16.15
C ALA A 595 -10.66 -18.63 15.56
N THR A 596 -10.37 -19.80 16.13
CA THR A 596 -10.94 -21.09 15.74
C THR A 596 -12.18 -21.51 16.56
N ASN A 597 -12.57 -20.75 17.58
CA ASN A 597 -13.62 -21.16 18.53
C ASN A 597 -14.96 -21.53 17.88
N GLN A 598 -15.34 -20.87 16.79
CA GLN A 598 -16.58 -21.20 16.07
C GLN A 598 -16.48 -22.52 15.31
N LEU A 599 -15.31 -22.83 14.75
CA LEU A 599 -15.03 -24.14 14.15
C LEU A 599 -15.03 -25.23 15.23
N VAL A 600 -14.38 -24.98 16.38
CA VAL A 600 -14.40 -25.91 17.53
C VAL A 600 -15.83 -26.18 17.99
N ALA A 601 -16.67 -25.14 18.07
CA ALA A 601 -18.09 -25.31 18.42
C ALA A 601 -18.87 -26.10 17.35
N ALA A 602 -18.52 -25.99 16.07
CA ALA A 602 -19.11 -26.78 14.99
C ALA A 602 -18.74 -28.26 15.12
N VAL A 603 -17.46 -28.58 15.28
CA VAL A 603 -17.00 -29.98 15.36
C VAL A 603 -17.52 -30.69 16.61
N ARG A 604 -17.73 -29.96 17.72
CA ARG A 604 -18.39 -30.49 18.93
C ARG A 604 -19.82 -30.97 18.70
N ARG A 605 -20.52 -30.46 17.68
CA ARG A 605 -21.87 -30.90 17.34
C ARG A 605 -21.89 -32.18 16.52
N LEU A 606 -20.81 -32.51 15.82
CA LEU A 606 -20.73 -33.69 14.95
C LEU A 606 -20.92 -35.01 15.71
N SER A 607 -20.55 -35.05 16.99
CA SER A 607 -20.80 -36.22 17.85
C SER A 607 -22.29 -36.49 18.12
N SER A 608 -23.19 -35.56 17.79
CA SER A 608 -24.64 -35.76 17.92
C SER A 608 -25.22 -36.72 16.87
N GLY A 609 -24.51 -36.97 15.76
CA GLY A 609 -25.00 -37.77 14.64
C GLY A 609 -26.12 -37.12 13.80
N LYS A 610 -26.64 -35.96 14.22
CA LYS A 610 -27.69 -35.17 13.54
C LYS A 610 -27.17 -33.95 12.79
N ASP A 611 -25.90 -33.62 13.00
CA ASP A 611 -25.23 -32.47 12.44
C ASP A 611 -24.05 -32.97 11.58
N SER A 612 -23.87 -32.37 10.40
CA SER A 612 -22.74 -32.64 9.51
C SER A 612 -21.97 -31.35 9.21
N LEU A 613 -20.67 -31.46 8.94
CA LEU A 613 -19.80 -30.35 8.53
C LEU A 613 -19.25 -30.66 7.14
N ILE A 614 -19.51 -29.78 6.18
CA ILE A 614 -18.93 -29.84 4.83
C ILE A 614 -17.75 -28.89 4.75
N VAL A 615 -16.61 -29.43 4.32
CA VAL A 615 -15.41 -28.68 3.99
C VAL A 615 -15.06 -28.95 2.54
N THR A 616 -14.96 -27.90 1.74
CA THR A 616 -14.61 -27.99 0.31
C THR A 616 -13.10 -27.91 0.10
N MET A 617 -12.61 -28.46 -1.01
CA MET A 617 -11.19 -28.33 -1.37
C MET A 617 -10.82 -26.86 -1.58
N SER A 618 -11.72 -26.09 -2.20
CA SER A 618 -11.60 -24.63 -2.32
C SER A 618 -11.42 -23.93 -0.96
N CYS A 619 -12.17 -24.37 0.07
CA CYS A 619 -12.02 -23.84 1.43
C CYS A 619 -10.67 -24.22 2.04
N LEU A 620 -10.22 -25.47 1.90
CA LEU A 620 -8.91 -25.91 2.40
C LEU A 620 -7.75 -25.15 1.74
N ARG A 621 -7.81 -24.93 0.42
CA ARG A 621 -6.86 -24.08 -0.32
C ARG A 621 -6.82 -22.66 0.24
N SER A 622 -7.99 -22.03 0.43
CA SER A 622 -8.05 -20.68 1.03
C SER A 622 -7.46 -20.63 2.44
N ILE A 623 -7.67 -21.66 3.26
CA ILE A 623 -7.12 -21.74 4.62
C ILE A 623 -5.60 -21.92 4.58
N SER A 624 -5.08 -22.80 3.71
CA SER A 624 -3.64 -23.04 3.58
C SER A 624 -2.91 -21.80 3.08
N VAL A 625 -3.42 -21.13 2.04
CA VAL A 625 -2.85 -19.86 1.56
C VAL A 625 -2.81 -18.81 2.67
N LYS A 626 -3.94 -18.57 3.36
CA LYS A 626 -4.01 -17.58 4.45
C LYS A 626 -3.14 -17.94 5.65
N SER A 627 -2.87 -19.23 5.88
CA SER A 627 -1.97 -19.68 6.95
C SER A 627 -0.52 -19.26 6.73
N VAL A 628 -0.10 -19.13 5.47
CA VAL A 628 1.27 -18.77 5.08
C VAL A 628 1.38 -17.27 4.80
N THR A 629 0.47 -16.70 4.02
CA THR A 629 0.64 -15.35 3.43
C THR A 629 -0.14 -14.24 4.12
N SER A 630 -1.01 -14.51 5.11
CA SER A 630 -1.73 -13.43 5.80
C SER A 630 -0.77 -12.55 6.58
N HIS A 631 -0.94 -11.23 6.47
CA HIS A 631 -0.24 -10.22 7.28
C HIS A 631 -0.51 -10.35 8.79
N ASP A 632 -1.68 -10.87 9.22
CA ASP A 632 -2.02 -11.03 10.64
C ASP A 632 -1.54 -12.39 11.18
N ALA A 633 -0.56 -12.36 12.08
CA ALA A 633 -0.04 -13.56 12.74
C ALA A 633 -1.11 -14.37 13.48
N LYS A 634 -2.18 -13.71 13.98
CA LYS A 634 -3.30 -14.41 14.63
C LYS A 634 -4.14 -15.18 13.63
N GLU A 635 -4.37 -14.62 12.45
CA GLU A 635 -5.08 -15.30 11.36
C GLU A 635 -4.25 -16.49 10.88
N ARG A 636 -2.93 -16.32 10.67
CA ARG A 636 -2.04 -17.42 10.31
C ARG A 636 -2.13 -18.59 11.31
N THR A 637 -2.02 -18.29 12.60
CA THR A 637 -2.11 -19.30 13.68
C THR A 637 -3.48 -19.96 13.72
N ALA A 638 -4.56 -19.18 13.56
CA ALA A 638 -5.93 -19.71 13.55
C ALA A 638 -6.18 -20.62 12.34
N CYS A 639 -5.69 -20.26 11.15
CA CYS A 639 -5.78 -21.08 9.95
C CYS A 639 -4.97 -22.37 10.08
N ALA A 640 -3.73 -22.32 10.56
CA ALA A 640 -2.91 -23.52 10.79
C ALA A 640 -3.58 -24.48 11.79
N THR A 641 -4.10 -23.96 12.90
CA THR A 641 -4.85 -24.76 13.88
C THR A 641 -6.15 -25.33 13.28
N ALA A 642 -6.81 -24.61 12.38
CA ALA A 642 -8.02 -25.08 11.73
C ALA A 642 -7.73 -26.25 10.76
N LEU A 643 -6.60 -26.23 10.04
CA LEU A 643 -6.19 -27.34 9.19
C LEU A 643 -6.02 -28.63 10.01
N ASP A 644 -5.35 -28.56 11.15
CA ASP A 644 -5.19 -29.69 12.08
C ASP A 644 -6.55 -30.22 12.57
N ILE A 645 -7.45 -29.34 13.04
CA ILE A 645 -8.80 -29.73 13.47
C ILE A 645 -9.58 -30.40 12.33
N ILE A 646 -9.53 -29.85 11.13
CA ILE A 646 -10.27 -30.37 9.98
C ILE A 646 -9.71 -31.73 9.55
N ALA A 647 -8.39 -31.86 9.43
CA ALA A 647 -7.73 -33.10 9.09
C ALA A 647 -8.15 -34.23 10.04
N TYR A 648 -8.09 -33.97 11.36
CA TYR A 648 -8.53 -34.92 12.38
C TYR A 648 -10.00 -35.34 12.25
N GLU A 649 -10.92 -34.40 11.98
CA GLU A 649 -12.35 -34.72 11.83
C GLU A 649 -12.67 -35.45 10.50
N LEU A 650 -11.86 -35.23 9.45
CA LEU A 650 -11.92 -35.97 8.19
C LEU A 650 -11.37 -37.39 8.36
N GLU A 651 -10.23 -37.57 9.03
CA GLU A 651 -9.65 -38.89 9.33
C GLU A 651 -10.61 -39.76 10.15
N LYS A 652 -11.32 -39.15 11.11
CA LYS A 652 -12.35 -39.81 11.91
C LYS A 652 -13.66 -40.06 11.17
N GLY A 653 -13.84 -39.53 9.95
CA GLY A 653 -15.06 -39.70 9.17
C GLY A 653 -16.27 -39.00 9.77
N ARG A 654 -16.08 -37.88 10.49
CA ARG A 654 -17.18 -37.10 11.09
C ARG A 654 -17.56 -35.90 10.22
N ALA A 655 -16.56 -35.22 9.66
CA ALA A 655 -16.75 -34.21 8.64
C ALA A 655 -16.82 -34.85 7.24
N VAL A 656 -17.41 -34.12 6.30
CA VAL A 656 -17.57 -34.50 4.90
C VAL A 656 -16.68 -33.60 4.05
N LEU A 657 -15.83 -34.20 3.22
CA LEU A 657 -15.00 -33.50 2.25
C LEU A 657 -15.77 -33.33 0.94
N LEU A 658 -15.56 -32.22 0.24
CA LEU A 658 -15.89 -32.09 -1.18
C LEU A 658 -14.58 -31.97 -1.98
N PRO A 659 -14.03 -33.09 -2.51
CA PRO A 659 -12.82 -33.09 -3.33
C PRO A 659 -13.02 -32.33 -4.65
N LEU A 660 -11.95 -31.93 -5.34
CA LEU A 660 -12.02 -31.27 -6.65
C LEU A 660 -12.81 -32.12 -7.64
N SER A 661 -12.58 -33.43 -7.67
CA SER A 661 -13.33 -34.33 -8.56
C SER A 661 -14.84 -34.19 -8.38
N GLU A 662 -15.32 -34.04 -7.15
CA GLU A 662 -16.74 -33.82 -6.85
C GLU A 662 -17.17 -32.36 -7.07
N GLU A 663 -16.29 -31.38 -6.83
CA GLU A 663 -16.53 -29.98 -7.19
C GLU A 663 -16.78 -29.83 -8.71
N ILE A 664 -16.00 -30.52 -9.55
CA ILE A 664 -16.17 -30.54 -11.01
C ILE A 664 -17.53 -31.12 -11.40
N LEU A 665 -17.95 -32.23 -10.78
CA LEU A 665 -19.24 -32.83 -11.07
C LEU A 665 -20.41 -31.94 -10.61
N LEU A 666 -20.24 -31.25 -9.48
CA LEU A 666 -21.29 -30.44 -8.85
C LEU A 666 -21.50 -29.07 -9.50
N HIS A 667 -20.45 -28.29 -9.76
CA HIS A 667 -20.55 -26.89 -10.20
C HIS A 667 -21.22 -26.72 -11.57
N ASP A 668 -21.57 -25.52 -11.98
CA ASP A 668 -22.19 -25.31 -13.30
C ASP A 668 -21.15 -25.36 -14.42
N ALA A 669 -21.41 -26.16 -15.46
CA ALA A 669 -20.48 -26.35 -16.58
C ALA A 669 -20.06 -25.01 -17.22
N GLY A 670 -18.75 -24.82 -17.44
CA GLY A 670 -18.22 -23.62 -18.06
C GLY A 670 -18.23 -22.38 -17.16
N THR A 671 -18.34 -22.56 -15.84
CA THR A 671 -18.42 -21.47 -14.86
C THR A 671 -17.29 -21.58 -13.85
N TYR A 672 -16.39 -20.59 -13.85
CA TYR A 672 -15.38 -20.44 -12.80
C TYR A 672 -16.03 -20.48 -11.41
N CYS A 673 -15.42 -21.23 -10.49
CA CYS A 673 -15.82 -21.29 -9.09
C CYS A 673 -14.61 -21.13 -8.19
N ASP A 674 -14.70 -20.20 -7.24
CA ASP A 674 -13.81 -20.06 -6.10
C ASP A 674 -14.51 -20.56 -4.81
N GLU A 675 -13.90 -20.31 -3.65
CA GLU A 675 -14.50 -20.63 -2.36
C GLU A 675 -15.88 -19.97 -2.16
N ASP A 676 -16.00 -18.69 -2.48
CA ASP A 676 -17.21 -17.90 -2.30
C ASP A 676 -18.37 -18.47 -3.16
N LEU A 677 -18.10 -18.79 -4.42
CA LEU A 677 -19.07 -19.38 -5.34
C LEU A 677 -19.37 -20.83 -4.98
N MET A 678 -18.37 -21.65 -4.66
CA MET A 678 -18.56 -23.06 -4.31
C MET A 678 -19.40 -23.23 -3.03
N LEU A 679 -19.24 -22.34 -2.04
CA LEU A 679 -20.11 -22.28 -0.86
C LEU A 679 -21.60 -22.21 -1.26
N TRP A 680 -21.92 -21.33 -2.21
CA TRP A 680 -23.29 -21.13 -2.66
C TRP A 680 -23.76 -22.16 -3.69
N THR A 681 -22.86 -22.74 -4.48
CA THR A 681 -23.14 -23.93 -5.31
C THR A 681 -23.62 -25.08 -4.45
N VAL A 682 -22.89 -25.42 -3.39
CA VAL A 682 -23.28 -26.46 -2.43
C VAL A 682 -24.60 -26.11 -1.76
N ALA A 683 -24.75 -24.89 -1.25
CA ALA A 683 -26.00 -24.48 -0.59
C ALA A 683 -27.22 -24.55 -1.52
N ALA A 684 -27.08 -24.12 -2.78
CA ALA A 684 -28.14 -24.18 -3.79
C ALA A 684 -28.49 -25.63 -4.14
N PHE A 685 -27.49 -26.50 -4.26
CA PHE A 685 -27.70 -27.93 -4.49
C PHE A 685 -28.50 -28.58 -3.36
N PHE A 686 -28.13 -28.35 -2.09
CA PHE A 686 -28.89 -28.86 -0.95
C PHE A 686 -30.32 -28.32 -0.92
N ALA A 687 -30.50 -27.01 -1.12
CA ALA A 687 -31.82 -26.40 -1.11
C ALA A 687 -32.75 -26.96 -2.20
N ARG A 688 -32.18 -27.39 -3.34
CA ARG A 688 -32.90 -27.94 -4.48
C ARG A 688 -33.14 -29.45 -4.36
N GLU A 689 -32.11 -30.22 -4.02
CA GLU A 689 -32.13 -31.68 -4.02
C GLU A 689 -32.44 -32.32 -2.66
N LEU A 690 -32.06 -31.68 -1.56
CA LEU A 690 -32.23 -32.18 -0.20
C LEU A 690 -32.97 -31.14 0.68
N PRO A 691 -34.20 -30.71 0.30
CA PRO A 691 -34.87 -29.56 0.91
C PRO A 691 -35.27 -29.75 2.38
N LEU A 692 -35.27 -30.99 2.88
CA LEU A 692 -35.58 -31.31 4.27
C LEU A 692 -34.38 -31.12 5.21
N VAL A 693 -33.17 -30.93 4.65
CA VAL A 693 -31.96 -30.70 5.42
C VAL A 693 -31.79 -29.20 5.69
N LYS A 694 -31.58 -28.84 6.95
CA LYS A 694 -31.38 -27.43 7.30
C LYS A 694 -29.94 -26.99 7.04
N VAL A 695 -29.77 -26.09 6.07
CA VAL A 695 -28.43 -25.64 5.65
C VAL A 695 -28.00 -24.39 6.41
N HIS A 696 -26.79 -24.46 6.96
CA HIS A 696 -26.13 -23.40 7.69
C HIS A 696 -24.76 -23.07 7.08
N THR A 697 -24.40 -21.79 7.01
CA THR A 697 -23.06 -21.36 6.59
C THR A 697 -22.29 -20.74 7.76
N LEU A 698 -21.05 -21.17 7.94
CA LEU A 698 -20.14 -20.67 8.97
C LEU A 698 -19.19 -19.65 8.35
N ILE A 699 -19.67 -18.41 8.21
CA ILE A 699 -18.98 -17.32 7.52
C ILE A 699 -18.76 -16.09 8.41
N HIS A 700 -17.66 -15.36 8.22
CA HIS A 700 -17.39 -14.14 8.99
C HIS A 700 -18.41 -13.03 8.69
N SER A 701 -18.68 -12.15 9.66
CA SER A 701 -19.71 -11.12 9.48
C SER A 701 -19.37 -10.07 8.44
N GLY A 702 -18.07 -9.83 8.25
CA GLY A 702 -17.56 -8.86 7.29
C GLY A 702 -17.46 -9.42 5.87
N CYS A 703 -17.58 -10.73 5.67
CA CYS A 703 -17.42 -11.34 4.36
C CYS A 703 -18.53 -10.89 3.39
N THR A 704 -18.14 -10.63 2.14
CA THR A 704 -18.98 -10.21 1.00
C THR A 704 -19.89 -11.34 0.53
N ALA A 705 -19.39 -12.59 0.46
CA ALA A 705 -20.19 -13.77 0.15
C ALA A 705 -21.34 -14.03 1.13
N ARG A 706 -21.42 -13.33 2.27
CA ARG A 706 -22.56 -13.43 3.18
C ARG A 706 -23.90 -13.07 2.53
N ASN A 707 -23.89 -12.14 1.57
CA ASN A 707 -25.08 -11.65 0.87
C ASN A 707 -24.91 -11.87 -0.66
N PRO A 708 -25.14 -13.09 -1.15
CA PRO A 708 -24.80 -13.51 -2.53
C PRO A 708 -25.52 -12.68 -3.58
N TYR A 709 -26.81 -12.41 -3.38
CA TYR A 709 -27.67 -11.67 -4.31
C TYR A 709 -27.28 -10.21 -4.56
N ARG A 710 -26.27 -9.71 -3.85
CA ARG A 710 -25.73 -8.36 -4.03
C ARG A 710 -24.30 -8.37 -4.53
N PHE A 711 -23.42 -9.19 -3.93
CA PHE A 711 -21.99 -9.15 -4.21
C PHE A 711 -21.55 -10.18 -5.25
N LEU A 712 -22.19 -11.35 -5.30
CA LEU A 712 -21.86 -12.44 -6.22
C LEU A 712 -22.84 -12.53 -7.40
N LYS A 713 -23.90 -11.72 -7.38
CA LYS A 713 -24.87 -11.64 -8.47
C LYS A 713 -24.21 -11.03 -9.71
N GLY A 714 -24.32 -11.71 -10.85
CA GLY A 714 -23.87 -11.20 -12.14
C GLY A 714 -24.74 -10.07 -12.72
N GLY A 715 -24.46 -9.70 -13.97
CA GLY A 715 -25.23 -8.68 -14.71
C GLY A 715 -26.68 -9.08 -14.96
N HIS A 716 -27.53 -8.14 -15.35
CA HIS A 716 -28.96 -8.42 -15.59
C HIS A 716 -29.16 -9.51 -16.66
N ASN A 717 -29.56 -10.70 -16.22
CA ASN A 717 -29.78 -11.86 -17.07
C ASN A 717 -31.30 -12.11 -17.23
N LEU A 718 -31.78 -12.12 -18.47
CA LEU A 718 -33.21 -12.29 -18.80
C LEU A 718 -33.67 -13.76 -18.72
N LEU A 719 -32.72 -14.70 -18.65
CA LEU A 719 -32.99 -16.14 -18.62
C LEU A 719 -33.15 -16.68 -17.19
N VAL A 720 -32.96 -15.84 -16.17
CA VAL A 720 -33.09 -16.24 -14.76
C VAL A 720 -34.30 -15.57 -14.13
N SER A 721 -34.96 -16.30 -13.24
CA SER A 721 -36.12 -15.83 -12.48
C SER A 721 -35.93 -16.14 -11.00
N SER A 722 -36.87 -15.71 -10.15
CA SER A 722 -36.83 -16.07 -8.74
C SER A 722 -36.85 -17.59 -8.54
N PHE A 723 -37.62 -18.30 -9.37
CA PHE A 723 -37.86 -19.74 -9.31
C PHE A 723 -36.68 -20.60 -9.83
N SER A 724 -35.63 -19.98 -10.39
CA SER A 724 -34.46 -20.70 -10.91
C SER A 724 -33.72 -21.54 -9.85
N LEU A 725 -33.96 -21.29 -8.55
CA LEU A 725 -33.46 -22.17 -7.49
C LEU A 725 -34.14 -23.55 -7.48
N HIS A 726 -35.42 -23.62 -7.83
CA HIS A 726 -36.23 -24.84 -7.72
C HIS A 726 -36.30 -25.62 -9.04
N ASP A 727 -36.03 -24.94 -10.16
CA ASP A 727 -35.90 -25.59 -11.47
C ASP A 727 -34.66 -26.50 -11.51
N LYS A 728 -34.89 -27.79 -11.79
CA LYS A 728 -33.87 -28.85 -11.88
C LYS A 728 -32.97 -28.70 -13.11
N GLU A 729 -33.46 -28.01 -14.13
CA GLU A 729 -32.72 -27.77 -15.38
C GLU A 729 -31.85 -26.51 -15.31
N ALA A 730 -32.18 -25.57 -14.42
CA ALA A 730 -31.43 -24.33 -14.28
C ALA A 730 -30.05 -24.57 -13.65
N PRO A 731 -29.00 -23.83 -14.06
CA PRO A 731 -27.71 -23.83 -13.37
C PRO A 731 -27.87 -23.51 -11.87
N LEU A 732 -27.07 -24.09 -10.98
CA LEU A 732 -27.12 -23.85 -9.54
C LEU A 732 -26.87 -22.38 -9.20
N LEU A 733 -25.88 -21.74 -9.81
CA LEU A 733 -25.49 -20.35 -9.57
C LEU A 733 -26.48 -19.33 -10.16
N SER A 734 -27.43 -19.76 -10.99
CA SER A 734 -28.56 -18.91 -11.39
C SER A 734 -29.43 -18.49 -10.19
N SER A 735 -29.40 -19.25 -9.10
CA SER A 735 -30.09 -18.93 -7.85
C SER A 735 -29.52 -17.72 -7.11
N LEU A 736 -28.28 -17.29 -7.43
CA LEU A 736 -27.68 -16.08 -6.86
C LEU A 736 -28.49 -14.82 -7.16
N TYR A 737 -29.31 -14.82 -8.22
CA TYR A 737 -30.11 -13.67 -8.62
C TYR A 737 -31.32 -13.43 -7.71
N SER A 738 -31.76 -14.44 -6.96
CA SER A 738 -32.94 -14.39 -6.11
C SER A 738 -32.59 -14.36 -4.62
N LYS A 739 -33.55 -13.92 -3.79
CA LYS A 739 -33.41 -13.95 -2.33
C LYS A 739 -33.85 -15.29 -1.73
N GLU A 740 -34.38 -16.21 -2.54
CA GLU A 740 -34.86 -17.51 -2.07
C GLU A 740 -33.71 -18.33 -1.51
N LEU A 741 -32.54 -18.33 -2.17
CA LEU A 741 -31.34 -19.01 -1.67
C LEU A 741 -30.94 -18.52 -0.26
N LYS A 742 -31.08 -17.21 -0.04
CA LYS A 742 -30.79 -16.61 1.27
C LYS A 742 -31.87 -16.89 2.32
N LEU A 743 -33.11 -17.11 1.89
CA LEU A 743 -34.22 -17.47 2.77
C LEU A 743 -34.03 -18.89 3.33
N VAL A 744 -33.66 -19.84 2.47
CA VAL A 744 -33.50 -21.26 2.81
C VAL A 744 -32.15 -21.59 3.45
N THR A 745 -31.13 -20.74 3.27
CA THR A 745 -29.78 -20.94 3.83
C THR A 745 -29.46 -19.94 4.94
N HIS A 746 -29.07 -20.41 6.12
CA HIS A 746 -28.88 -19.57 7.29
C HIS A 746 -27.41 -19.34 7.67
N ASN A 747 -26.99 -18.09 7.76
CA ASN A 747 -25.62 -17.75 8.18
C ASN A 747 -25.59 -17.57 9.69
N VAL A 748 -24.99 -18.53 10.40
CA VAL A 748 -25.08 -18.62 11.87
C VAL A 748 -23.73 -18.43 12.54
N ARG A 749 -23.79 -18.07 13.83
CA ARG A 749 -22.63 -18.07 14.73
C ARG A 749 -22.94 -19.01 15.87
N LEU A 750 -22.29 -20.16 15.89
CA LEU A 750 -22.60 -21.25 16.82
C LEU A 750 -22.29 -20.89 18.27
N MET A 751 -21.10 -20.32 18.51
CA MET A 751 -20.69 -19.84 19.82
C MET A 751 -19.97 -18.51 19.64
N LYS A 752 -20.52 -17.44 20.23
CA LYS A 752 -19.77 -16.18 20.34
C LYS A 752 -18.69 -16.39 21.40
N GLN A 753 -17.48 -15.91 21.12
CA GLN A 753 -16.44 -15.82 22.13
C GLN A 753 -16.97 -15.07 23.36
N VAL A 754 -16.36 -15.33 24.52
CA VAL A 754 -16.66 -14.60 25.74
C VAL A 754 -16.57 -13.11 25.43
N CYS A 755 -17.62 -12.36 25.75
CA CYS A 755 -17.74 -10.93 25.43
C CYS A 755 -16.90 -10.04 26.37
N ASP A 756 -15.88 -10.60 27.03
CA ASP A 756 -15.04 -9.88 27.96
C ASP A 756 -14.23 -8.83 27.22
N ARG A 757 -14.31 -7.60 27.72
CA ARG A 757 -13.55 -6.50 27.14
C ARG A 757 -12.08 -6.67 27.52
N LYS A 758 -11.20 -6.63 26.52
CA LYS A 758 -9.74 -6.54 26.74
C LYS A 758 -9.39 -5.40 27.72
N CYS A 759 -8.25 -5.48 28.39
CA CYS A 759 -7.78 -4.41 29.27
C CYS A 759 -7.74 -3.06 28.52
N THR A 760 -8.56 -2.10 28.97
CA THR A 760 -8.60 -0.74 28.42
C THR A 760 -8.11 0.33 29.40
N LEU A 761 -7.45 -0.06 30.49
CA LEU A 761 -6.85 0.87 31.46
C LEU A 761 -5.71 1.67 30.84
N ASN A 762 -4.91 1.02 30.01
CA ASN A 762 -3.72 1.58 29.38
C ASN A 762 -4.00 2.47 28.16
N TRP A 763 -5.27 2.64 27.78
CA TRP A 763 -5.67 3.49 26.66
C TRP A 763 -6.16 4.84 27.16
N TYR A 764 -6.12 5.85 26.28
CA TYR A 764 -6.67 7.17 26.59
C TYR A 764 -8.12 7.06 27.06
N ASN A 765 -8.42 7.76 28.14
CA ASN A 765 -9.76 7.82 28.71
C ASN A 765 -10.03 9.26 29.15
N PRO A 766 -11.10 9.89 28.62
CA PRO A 766 -11.38 11.30 28.89
C PRO A 766 -11.71 11.57 30.36
N VAL A 767 -12.23 10.58 31.09
CA VAL A 767 -12.50 10.71 32.54
C VAL A 767 -11.21 10.63 33.34
N ARG A 768 -10.34 9.64 33.06
CA ARG A 768 -9.04 9.49 33.74
C ARG A 768 -8.09 10.66 33.45
N ALA A 769 -8.11 11.18 32.22
CA ALA A 769 -7.26 12.29 31.80
C ALA A 769 -7.41 13.55 32.69
N ARG A 770 -8.57 13.75 33.32
CA ARG A 770 -8.85 14.86 34.25
C ARG A 770 -8.03 14.79 35.54
N PHE A 771 -7.54 13.60 35.92
CA PHE A 771 -6.79 13.40 37.16
C PHE A 771 -5.27 13.51 36.96
N VAL A 772 -4.79 13.59 35.72
CA VAL A 772 -3.35 13.58 35.37
C VAL A 772 -2.62 14.77 36.00
N TYR A 773 -3.17 15.98 35.84
CA TYR A 773 -2.60 17.22 36.37
C TYR A 773 -3.36 17.78 37.57
N ARG A 774 -4.25 16.98 38.18
CA ARG A 774 -5.07 17.43 39.31
C ARG A 774 -4.25 17.34 40.60
N ARG A 775 -4.29 18.41 41.40
CA ARG A 775 -3.72 18.41 42.75
C ARG A 775 -4.47 17.43 43.65
N ASP A 776 -3.73 16.53 44.30
CA ASP A 776 -4.23 15.46 45.14
C ASP A 776 -3.57 15.44 46.54
N LYS A 777 -2.95 16.54 46.97
CA LYS A 777 -2.31 16.65 48.29
C LYS A 777 -3.22 16.21 49.45
N ALA A 778 -4.51 16.52 49.41
CA ALA A 778 -5.45 16.13 50.47
C ALA A 778 -5.90 14.66 50.41
N LEU A 779 -5.53 13.90 49.37
CA LEU A 779 -5.93 12.49 49.20
C LEU A 779 -4.91 11.50 49.79
N PHE A 780 -3.74 11.98 50.20
CA PHE A 780 -2.64 11.15 50.71
C PHE A 780 -2.11 11.73 52.02
N ASP A 781 -1.70 10.85 52.93
CA ASP A 781 -1.13 11.20 54.24
C ASP A 781 0.37 10.86 54.28
N LYS A 782 0.74 9.61 53.98
CA LYS A 782 2.13 9.12 54.11
C LYS A 782 2.89 8.96 52.79
N TYR A 783 2.18 8.76 51.68
CA TYR A 783 2.77 8.39 50.39
C TYR A 783 2.46 9.43 49.32
N HIS A 784 2.91 10.67 49.55
CA HIS A 784 2.82 11.70 48.52
C HIS A 784 3.74 11.36 47.36
N VAL A 785 3.16 11.28 46.16
CA VAL A 785 3.89 11.05 44.91
C VAL A 785 3.67 12.24 43.99
N THR A 786 4.75 12.94 43.63
CA THR A 786 4.68 14.05 42.68
C THR A 786 4.16 13.55 41.34
N ALA A 787 3.11 14.21 40.84
CA ALA A 787 2.49 13.88 39.55
C ALA A 787 2.10 12.39 39.43
N ARG A 788 1.52 11.80 40.48
CA ARG A 788 1.14 10.37 40.58
C ARG A 788 0.49 9.76 39.33
N ASN A 789 -0.42 10.50 38.68
CA ASN A 789 -1.17 10.01 37.52
C ASN A 789 -0.52 10.37 36.17
N LEU A 790 0.54 11.18 36.18
CA LEU A 790 1.33 11.53 35.00
C LEU A 790 2.42 10.48 34.81
N ALA A 791 2.25 9.62 33.81
CA ALA A 791 3.35 8.80 33.32
C ALA A 791 4.17 9.64 32.32
N PRO A 792 5.43 10.01 32.63
CA PRO A 792 6.24 10.87 31.77
C PRO A 792 6.46 10.20 30.40
N GLY A 793 6.33 10.96 29.31
CA GLY A 793 6.43 10.42 27.94
C GLY A 793 5.21 9.62 27.45
N PHE A 794 4.14 9.49 28.24
CA PHE A 794 2.90 8.83 27.82
C PHE A 794 1.74 9.81 27.78
N SER A 795 0.96 9.79 26.69
CA SER A 795 -0.12 10.78 26.52
C SER A 795 -1.19 10.63 27.62
N ARG A 796 -1.30 11.64 28.50
CA ARG A 796 -2.27 11.70 29.61
C ARG A 796 -2.26 10.45 30.50
N GLY A 797 -1.07 9.87 30.74
CA GLY A 797 -0.89 8.70 31.59
C GLY A 797 -1.33 7.36 30.97
N ALA A 798 -1.61 7.32 29.66
CA ALA A 798 -1.99 6.11 28.95
C ALA A 798 -0.76 5.34 28.45
N LEU A 799 -0.41 4.22 29.10
CA LEU A 799 0.74 3.39 28.74
C LEU A 799 0.71 2.81 27.31
N GLY A 800 -0.48 2.72 26.70
CA GLY A 800 -0.64 2.29 25.32
C GLY A 800 -0.22 3.33 24.29
N HIS A 801 0.08 4.57 24.71
CA HIS A 801 0.47 5.70 23.85
C HIS A 801 1.84 6.24 24.28
N ASP A 802 2.90 5.49 23.99
CA ASP A 802 4.30 5.84 24.32
C ASP A 802 4.87 6.81 23.27
N TRP A 803 5.34 7.97 23.72
CA TRP A 803 5.94 9.02 22.89
C TRP A 803 7.45 9.18 23.08
N ARG A 804 8.07 8.32 23.88
CA ARG A 804 9.50 8.42 24.21
C ARG A 804 10.38 7.87 23.09
N GLY A 805 11.58 8.44 22.96
CA GLY A 805 12.54 8.08 21.92
C GLY A 805 11.99 8.35 20.50
N LEU A 806 11.12 9.36 20.37
CA LEU A 806 10.56 9.86 19.12
C LEU A 806 10.91 11.36 19.03
N GLY A 807 11.03 11.90 17.82
CA GLY A 807 11.32 13.33 17.57
C GLY A 807 10.19 14.30 17.88
N VAL A 808 9.56 14.18 19.05
CA VAL A 808 8.54 15.13 19.50
C VAL A 808 9.25 16.40 19.96
N TYR A 809 9.14 17.48 19.20
CA TYR A 809 9.85 18.72 19.51
C TYR A 809 9.19 19.47 20.69
N THR A 810 9.86 19.50 21.85
CA THR A 810 9.46 20.28 23.03
C THR A 810 10.66 21.03 23.62
N PRO A 811 11.00 22.22 23.08
CA PRO A 811 12.27 22.91 23.36
C PRO A 811 12.53 23.22 24.83
N ASP A 812 11.46 23.44 25.58
CA ASP A 812 11.44 23.95 26.96
C ASP A 812 10.83 22.95 27.97
N HIS A 813 10.55 21.71 27.54
CA HIS A 813 9.99 20.68 28.40
C HIS A 813 10.85 19.41 28.38
N SER A 814 11.13 18.87 29.58
CA SER A 814 11.89 17.62 29.72
C SER A 814 11.15 16.44 29.11
N GLN A 815 11.88 15.55 28.44
CA GLN A 815 11.41 14.21 28.07
C GLN A 815 12.31 13.15 28.67
N ILE A 816 11.79 11.93 28.74
CA ILE A 816 12.52 10.78 29.26
C ILE A 816 12.87 9.79 28.14
N PRO A 817 14.00 9.07 28.25
CA PRO A 817 14.41 8.05 27.30
C PRO A 817 13.38 6.91 27.13
N TYR A 818 13.43 6.25 25.98
CA TYR A 818 12.60 5.08 25.72
C TYR A 818 13.19 3.84 26.37
N ARG A 819 12.38 3.17 27.19
CA ARG A 819 12.64 1.79 27.65
C ARG A 819 11.43 0.92 27.32
N PRO A 820 11.60 -0.27 26.72
CA PRO A 820 10.49 -1.15 26.36
C PRO A 820 9.57 -1.43 27.56
N VAL A 821 8.27 -1.24 27.38
CA VAL A 821 7.28 -1.49 28.43
C VAL A 821 7.02 -3.00 28.55
N PRO A 822 7.20 -3.62 29.73
CA PRO A 822 6.94 -5.05 29.93
C PRO A 822 5.49 -5.46 29.59
N SER A 823 5.33 -6.70 29.12
CA SER A 823 4.04 -7.29 28.70
C SER A 823 2.96 -7.21 29.79
N TRP A 824 3.34 -7.49 31.04
CA TRP A 824 2.44 -7.46 32.20
C TRP A 824 1.87 -6.05 32.51
N MET A 825 2.64 -4.97 32.28
CA MET A 825 2.15 -3.59 32.47
C MET A 825 1.06 -3.23 31.46
N LEU A 826 1.15 -3.78 30.24
CA LEU A 826 0.16 -3.58 29.19
C LEU A 826 -1.07 -4.50 29.31
N GLY A 827 -1.05 -5.45 30.25
CA GLY A 827 -2.10 -6.46 30.42
C GLY A 827 -2.09 -7.52 29.32
N ARG A 828 -0.91 -7.81 28.74
CA ARG A 828 -0.72 -8.94 27.82
C ARG A 828 -0.22 -10.14 28.63
N SER A 829 -1.01 -11.20 28.69
CA SER A 829 -0.58 -12.47 29.29
C SER A 829 0.40 -13.15 28.34
N GLU A 830 1.65 -13.32 28.75
CA GLU A 830 2.51 -14.34 28.16
C GLU A 830 1.96 -15.69 28.59
N VAL A 831 1.15 -16.32 27.74
CA VAL A 831 0.96 -17.76 27.84
C VAL A 831 2.27 -18.36 27.33
N LYS A 832 3.21 -18.61 28.25
CA LYS A 832 4.32 -19.52 27.99
C LYS A 832 3.71 -20.88 27.69
N LEU A 833 3.56 -21.22 26.41
CA LEU A 833 3.40 -22.61 26.00
C LEU A 833 4.77 -23.26 26.29
N GLY A 834 4.84 -24.01 27.40
CA GLY A 834 5.98 -24.86 27.69
C GLY A 834 6.14 -25.90 26.58
N HIS A 835 7.39 -26.11 26.20
CA HIS A 835 7.88 -27.04 25.18
C HIS A 835 7.19 -28.40 25.15
#